data_AF-A0A2P6P0D1-F1
#
_entry.id   AF-A0A2P6P0D1-F1
#
_cell.length_a   1.000
_cell.length_b   1.000
_cell.length_c   1.000
_cell.angle_alpha   90.00
_cell.angle_beta   90.00
_cell.angle_gamma   90.00
#
_symmetry.space_group_name_H-M   'P 1'
#
loop_
_entity.id
_entity.type
_entity.pdbx_description
1 polymer ?
#
loop_
_entity_poly.entity_id
_entity_poly.type
_entity_poly.pdbx_seq_one_letter_code
_entity_poly.pdbx_strand_id
1 'polypeptide(L)'
;MTKSLFFILVVLVTAALCEGTQGDHGPIDDGYDRPGSDFKKVKAQSVQLCQNQCFKYAKCVAFAFATCGDNQGSCWLKSSVGTSTPVDCRASGIVNHNSSSSTGSGSSGSGTSGSGTSGSGTSGSGSSGSGTSGGSSTGGSSTGSSSGNGGDGHTFTDCQKEIAYRATSVYENSQVELKFDYCENIHDGGGYTAGFPGFNTASGDLYDVVKNFVQVYPQSPLSKLLPRLKQVVNSDNVDGLDSLCGLWAQASHQNQTFNTIQWDYVTENYWNPSQRYAEQYKLWLPLTRAQLYDACIEQFSLGGMVKNTNNQVGAPSDDQASQERWLKTFLQVRIDALNKKGYGDTAYRVVSYQYALSHGGGLMKGNEVSFLDNDGSPISIKYCAIIPFRSFESSSSSWIFYTRLYPVDKRSYLQLASLLHSFLPYSLPALGHIAQQSHHALLIWTTLECLPIDSSIWPHRFGVYILALPDLTRRCRITDQQSRFFTSIDGEQIPPSPEDVSFVQQFVRAGLSSALGALRGDNNDVSLPRGLVVGSVHHKWVPHLQPTWTNPCFKFIRPPSPLPPLQVPEGFIVSPLVDDDLDAIVAASHIVRSKEYLSSRIEAGWSGAIRSTDGKLAAWAFIHVDGSIGTLNVVEEFRRSRLATCIMRVMMQKLEERPETADWMWVDTECDNEKGLSFFGQLEGWKSGWGSTWMGFSPESL
;
A
#
# COMPACT_ATOMS: atom_id res chain seq x y z
N MET A 1 46.99 39.52 -17.99
CA MET A 1 46.35 39.42 -19.31
C MET A 1 46.37 37.96 -19.76
N THR A 2 45.19 37.34 -19.79
CA THR A 2 44.71 36.27 -20.70
C THR A 2 45.72 35.27 -21.32
N LYS A 3 45.50 33.95 -21.14
CA LYS A 3 44.78 33.07 -22.10
C LYS A 3 44.86 31.58 -21.70
N SER A 4 43.75 30.89 -21.92
CA SER A 4 43.49 29.44 -21.87
C SER A 4 44.35 28.59 -22.83
N LEU A 5 44.62 27.32 -22.48
CA LEU A 5 44.12 26.08 -23.13
C LEU A 5 44.99 24.83 -22.77
N PHE A 6 44.30 23.71 -22.48
CA PHE A 6 44.60 22.29 -22.77
C PHE A 6 45.83 21.59 -22.15
N PHE A 7 45.58 20.46 -21.47
CA PHE A 7 46.47 19.30 -21.49
C PHE A 7 45.70 17.97 -21.52
N ILE A 8 46.26 17.06 -22.32
CA ILE A 8 45.72 15.81 -22.84
C ILE A 8 46.09 14.62 -21.94
N LEU A 9 45.16 13.65 -21.92
CA LEU A 9 45.20 12.29 -21.40
C LEU A 9 46.40 11.45 -21.91
N VAL A 10 47.06 10.68 -21.04
CA VAL A 10 47.77 9.45 -21.44
C VAL A 10 47.33 8.31 -20.52
N VAL A 11 46.63 7.36 -21.12
CA VAL A 11 46.17 6.08 -20.59
C VAL A 11 47.32 5.08 -20.65
N LEU A 12 47.54 4.33 -19.57
CA LEU A 12 48.26 3.06 -19.61
C LEU A 12 47.37 1.98 -18.99
N VAL A 13 46.89 1.12 -19.88
CA VAL A 13 46.09 -0.07 -19.66
C VAL A 13 46.93 -1.15 -18.95
N THR A 14 46.41 -1.71 -17.87
CA THR A 14 46.62 -3.12 -17.52
C THR A 14 45.26 -3.78 -17.44
N ALA A 15 45.12 -4.88 -18.18
CA ALA A 15 43.87 -5.59 -18.41
C ALA A 15 43.66 -6.74 -17.39
N ALA A 16 42.41 -6.81 -16.92
CA ALA A 16 41.63 -7.99 -16.54
C ALA A 16 42.10 -8.89 -15.38
N LEU A 17 41.30 -8.86 -14.30
CA LEU A 17 40.32 -9.93 -14.08
C LEU A 17 38.93 -9.26 -14.00
N CYS A 18 38.09 -9.51 -15.00
CA CYS A 18 36.71 -9.07 -15.03
C CYS A 18 35.94 -9.94 -14.03
N GLU A 19 35.56 -9.42 -12.86
CA GLU A 19 34.43 -9.97 -12.13
C GLU A 19 33.19 -9.60 -12.94
N GLY A 20 32.72 -10.53 -13.78
CA GLY A 20 31.46 -10.38 -14.49
C GLY A 20 30.37 -9.99 -13.51
N THR A 21 29.51 -9.05 -13.91
CA THR A 21 28.40 -8.60 -13.08
C THR A 21 27.57 -9.82 -12.67
N GLN A 22 27.46 -10.10 -11.37
CA GLN A 22 26.65 -11.22 -10.87
C GLN A 22 25.19 -10.86 -11.07
N GLY A 23 24.48 -11.64 -11.89
CA GLY A 23 23.04 -11.53 -12.07
C GLY A 23 22.30 -12.66 -11.36
N ASP A 24 21.03 -12.43 -11.03
CA ASP A 24 20.18 -13.31 -10.20
C ASP A 24 20.08 -14.76 -10.71
N HIS A 25 20.38 -15.00 -12.00
CA HIS A 25 20.24 -16.30 -12.65
C HIS A 25 21.50 -16.78 -13.39
N GLY A 26 22.66 -16.20 -13.09
CA GLY A 26 23.96 -16.57 -13.68
C GLY A 26 24.88 -15.36 -13.91
N PRO A 27 26.15 -15.60 -14.27
CA PRO A 27 27.09 -14.52 -14.55
C PRO A 27 26.70 -13.72 -15.80
N ILE A 28 26.98 -12.42 -15.76
CA ILE A 28 26.79 -11.49 -16.87
C ILE A 28 28.18 -11.02 -17.36
N ASP A 29 28.41 -11.22 -18.65
CA ASP A 29 29.60 -10.84 -19.39
C ASP A 29 29.35 -9.46 -20.05
N ASP A 30 29.77 -8.39 -19.37
CA ASP A 30 29.72 -7.02 -19.92
C ASP A 30 30.78 -6.82 -21.02
N GLY A 31 30.38 -6.26 -22.16
CA GLY A 31 31.24 -6.09 -23.35
C GLY A 31 31.29 -7.30 -24.28
N TYR A 32 30.39 -8.28 -24.09
CA TYR A 32 30.34 -9.51 -24.89
C TYR A 32 28.94 -9.76 -25.46
N ASP A 33 28.90 -10.23 -26.70
CA ASP A 33 27.71 -10.79 -27.35
C ASP A 33 27.83 -12.32 -27.46
N ARG A 34 26.68 -12.98 -27.58
CA ARG A 34 26.58 -14.43 -27.88
C ARG A 34 25.72 -14.63 -29.12
N PRO A 35 26.18 -14.26 -30.33
CA PRO A 35 25.31 -14.16 -31.50
C PRO A 35 24.61 -15.49 -31.86
N GLY A 36 23.36 -15.39 -32.33
CA GLY A 36 22.57 -16.51 -32.82
C GLY A 36 21.60 -17.12 -31.80
N SER A 37 20.78 -18.06 -32.27
CA SER A 37 19.78 -18.79 -31.49
C SER A 37 18.72 -17.94 -30.78
N ASP A 38 18.47 -16.72 -31.28
CA ASP A 38 17.43 -15.82 -30.79
C ASP A 38 16.05 -16.38 -31.14
N PHE A 39 15.26 -16.74 -30.14
CA PHE A 39 13.86 -17.13 -30.35
C PHE A 39 12.87 -16.04 -29.95
N LYS A 40 13.33 -15.01 -29.21
CA LYS A 40 12.52 -13.86 -28.84
C LYS A 40 13.39 -12.62 -28.61
N LYS A 41 13.01 -11.49 -29.21
CA LYS A 41 13.58 -10.17 -28.93
C LYS A 41 12.55 -9.36 -28.12
N VAL A 42 12.97 -8.78 -27.02
CA VAL A 42 12.15 -8.01 -26.07
C VAL A 42 12.88 -6.72 -25.70
N LYS A 43 12.19 -5.81 -24.99
CA LYS A 43 12.82 -4.64 -24.38
C LYS A 43 13.03 -4.88 -22.88
N ALA A 44 14.20 -4.49 -22.38
CA ALA A 44 14.56 -4.51 -20.98
C ALA A 44 15.28 -3.19 -20.63
N GLN A 45 15.14 -2.73 -19.39
CA GLN A 45 15.76 -1.47 -18.94
C GLN A 45 17.18 -1.66 -18.39
N SER A 46 17.58 -2.91 -18.12
CA SER A 46 18.93 -3.28 -17.69
C SER A 46 19.28 -4.69 -18.14
N VAL A 47 20.56 -5.03 -18.03
CA VAL A 47 21.08 -6.36 -18.34
C VAL A 47 20.54 -7.43 -17.38
N GLN A 48 20.35 -7.09 -16.09
CA GLN A 48 19.73 -7.96 -15.09
C GLN A 48 18.25 -8.22 -15.42
N LEU A 49 17.52 -7.19 -15.84
CA LEU A 49 16.14 -7.39 -16.29
C LEU A 49 16.06 -8.21 -17.58
N CYS A 50 17.05 -8.11 -18.47
CA CYS A 50 17.15 -8.98 -19.64
C CYS A 50 17.40 -10.45 -19.25
N GLN A 51 18.27 -10.69 -18.26
CA GLN A 51 18.50 -12.02 -17.68
C GLN A 51 17.23 -12.58 -17.03
N ASN A 52 16.51 -11.78 -16.24
CA ASN A 52 15.27 -12.19 -15.57
C ASN A 52 14.17 -12.47 -16.60
N GLN A 53 14.12 -11.70 -17.69
CA GLN A 53 13.22 -12.00 -18.81
C GLN A 53 13.59 -13.30 -19.54
N CYS A 54 14.87 -13.64 -19.65
CA CYS A 54 15.30 -14.94 -20.17
C CYS A 54 14.85 -16.08 -19.25
N PHE A 55 15.12 -15.97 -17.95
CA PHE A 55 14.76 -16.98 -16.94
C PHE A 55 13.27 -17.34 -16.92
N LYS A 56 12.37 -16.42 -17.28
CA LYS A 56 10.92 -16.70 -17.42
C LYS A 56 10.58 -17.77 -18.45
N TYR A 57 11.47 -18.09 -19.39
CA TYR A 57 11.26 -19.13 -20.39
C TYR A 57 12.21 -20.29 -20.15
N ALA A 58 11.68 -21.47 -19.81
CA ALA A 58 12.49 -22.68 -19.59
C ALA A 58 13.43 -23.04 -20.75
N LYS A 59 13.07 -22.66 -21.98
CA LYS A 59 13.89 -22.85 -23.19
C LYS A 59 14.97 -21.77 -23.39
N CYS A 60 15.04 -20.73 -22.56
CA CYS A 60 16.01 -19.65 -22.68
C CYS A 60 17.23 -19.93 -21.80
N VAL A 61 18.33 -20.32 -22.42
CA VAL A 61 19.56 -20.71 -21.70
C VAL A 61 20.67 -19.66 -21.81
N ALA A 62 20.46 -18.62 -22.62
CA ALA A 62 21.35 -17.46 -22.70
C ALA A 62 20.59 -16.21 -23.13
N PHE A 63 21.17 -15.04 -22.90
CA PHE A 63 20.62 -13.76 -23.38
C PHE A 63 21.74 -12.83 -23.86
N ALA A 64 21.36 -11.82 -24.64
CA ALA A 64 22.22 -10.68 -24.95
C ALA A 64 21.41 -9.38 -24.83
N PHE A 65 22.02 -8.31 -24.34
CA PHE A 65 21.39 -7.04 -23.99
C PHE A 65 22.18 -5.87 -24.58
N ALA A 66 21.50 -4.99 -25.30
CA ALA A 66 22.07 -3.75 -25.80
C ALA A 66 22.19 -2.70 -24.69
N THR A 67 23.41 -2.44 -24.24
CA THR A 67 23.71 -1.44 -23.21
C THR A 67 23.75 -0.01 -23.78
N CYS A 68 24.04 0.15 -25.07
CA CYS A 68 24.03 1.44 -25.78
C CYS A 68 23.70 1.33 -27.29
N GLY A 69 23.63 2.49 -27.97
CA GLY A 69 23.35 2.64 -29.41
C GLY A 69 21.86 2.62 -29.78
N ASP A 70 21.54 2.64 -31.07
CA ASP A 70 20.16 2.69 -31.59
C ASP A 70 19.28 1.51 -31.15
N ASN A 71 19.93 0.41 -30.75
CA ASN A 71 19.26 -0.77 -30.23
C ASN A 71 19.23 -0.81 -28.68
N GLN A 72 19.61 0.25 -27.96
CA GLN A 72 19.65 0.27 -26.49
C GLN A 72 18.35 -0.25 -25.87
N GLY A 73 18.50 -1.04 -24.81
CA GLY A 73 17.40 -1.70 -24.13
C GLY A 73 16.86 -2.93 -24.88
N SER A 74 17.38 -3.27 -26.07
CA SER A 74 17.00 -4.51 -26.75
C SER A 74 17.64 -5.70 -26.06
N CYS A 75 16.81 -6.71 -25.80
CA CYS A 75 17.17 -7.93 -25.12
C CYS A 75 16.82 -9.12 -26.02
N TRP A 76 17.80 -9.94 -26.35
CA TRP A 76 17.66 -11.10 -27.22
C TRP A 76 17.78 -12.38 -26.40
N LEU A 77 16.67 -13.11 -26.31
CA LEU A 77 16.52 -14.34 -25.55
C LEU A 77 16.87 -15.53 -26.43
N LYS A 78 17.78 -16.40 -25.96
CA LYS A 78 18.43 -17.42 -26.78
C LYS A 78 18.16 -18.83 -26.28
N SER A 79 17.89 -19.74 -27.22
CA SER A 79 17.58 -21.14 -26.92
C SER A 79 18.80 -22.06 -26.87
N SER A 80 19.99 -21.53 -27.14
CA SER A 80 21.25 -22.22 -26.94
C SER A 80 22.33 -21.24 -26.49
N VAL A 81 23.35 -21.74 -25.81
CA VAL A 81 24.53 -20.95 -25.46
C VAL A 81 25.43 -20.82 -26.69
N GLY A 82 25.48 -19.64 -27.30
CA GLY A 82 26.40 -19.32 -28.39
C GLY A 82 27.82 -18.99 -27.91
N THR A 83 28.76 -18.92 -28.85
CA THR A 83 30.14 -18.47 -28.59
C THR A 83 30.15 -17.03 -28.08
N SER A 84 30.89 -16.77 -26.99
CA SER A 84 31.07 -15.42 -26.48
C SER A 84 32.06 -14.65 -27.36
N THR A 85 31.62 -13.53 -27.93
CA THR A 85 32.41 -12.67 -28.81
C THR A 85 32.48 -11.26 -28.23
N PRO A 86 33.66 -10.64 -28.07
CA PRO A 86 33.78 -9.26 -27.60
C PRO A 86 33.09 -8.29 -28.57
N VAL A 87 32.17 -7.47 -28.05
CA VAL A 87 31.41 -6.46 -28.82
C VAL A 87 31.08 -5.28 -27.92
N ASP A 88 31.38 -4.06 -28.38
CA ASP A 88 30.98 -2.83 -27.69
C ASP A 88 29.45 -2.68 -27.66
N CYS A 89 28.91 -2.06 -26.60
CA CYS A 89 27.47 -1.88 -26.39
C CYS A 89 26.64 -3.17 -26.24
N ARG A 90 27.26 -4.28 -25.82
CA ARG A 90 26.56 -5.51 -25.48
C ARG A 90 26.95 -6.03 -24.11
N ALA A 91 25.98 -6.60 -23.40
CA ALA A 91 26.22 -7.47 -22.26
C ALA A 91 25.41 -8.75 -22.46
N SER A 92 25.97 -9.92 -22.14
CA SER A 92 25.30 -11.21 -22.37
C SER A 92 25.55 -12.16 -21.22
N GLY A 93 24.76 -13.21 -21.08
CA GLY A 93 24.94 -14.16 -19.98
C GLY A 93 24.25 -15.48 -20.22
N ILE A 94 24.69 -16.51 -19.48
CA ILE A 94 24.08 -17.84 -19.45
C ILE A 94 23.08 -17.87 -18.29
N VAL A 95 21.93 -18.51 -18.50
CA VAL A 95 20.85 -18.59 -17.51
C VAL A 95 20.72 -20.01 -16.99
N ASN A 96 20.89 -20.17 -15.67
CA ASN A 96 20.87 -21.45 -14.99
C ASN A 96 19.47 -21.75 -14.45
N HIS A 97 18.74 -22.67 -15.10
CA HIS A 97 17.38 -23.08 -14.69
C HIS A 97 17.34 -24.13 -13.56
N ASN A 98 18.48 -24.67 -13.15
CA ASN A 98 18.57 -25.75 -12.15
C ASN A 98 19.14 -25.27 -10.81
N SER A 99 18.56 -24.23 -10.20
CA SER A 99 18.99 -23.78 -8.87
C SER A 99 17.81 -23.68 -7.90
N SER A 100 17.47 -24.80 -7.27
CA SER A 100 17.02 -24.81 -5.87
C SER A 100 18.28 -24.82 -5.00
N SER A 101 18.28 -24.07 -3.90
CA SER A 101 19.48 -23.69 -3.15
C SER A 101 20.22 -24.86 -2.48
N SER A 102 21.51 -25.02 -2.78
CA SER A 102 22.52 -25.53 -1.83
C SER A 102 23.91 -24.98 -2.14
N THR A 103 24.58 -24.56 -1.06
CA THR A 103 25.91 -23.94 -0.90
C THR A 103 27.10 -24.64 -1.56
N GLY A 104 28.03 -23.85 -2.09
CA GLY A 104 29.43 -23.84 -1.61
C GLY A 104 30.52 -24.58 -2.41
N SER A 105 31.35 -23.77 -3.07
CA SER A 105 32.82 -23.87 -3.17
C SER A 105 33.50 -24.79 -4.21
N GLY A 106 34.22 -24.15 -5.13
CA GLY A 106 35.69 -24.29 -5.17
C GLY A 106 36.33 -25.29 -6.13
N SER A 107 36.57 -24.80 -7.36
CA SER A 107 37.84 -24.90 -8.10
C SER A 107 38.23 -26.17 -8.89
N SER A 108 38.79 -25.85 -10.07
CA SER A 108 39.84 -26.53 -10.84
C SER A 108 39.50 -27.79 -11.65
N GLY A 109 39.46 -27.61 -12.98
CA GLY A 109 40.49 -28.18 -13.85
C GLY A 109 40.20 -29.53 -14.52
N SER A 110 40.20 -29.47 -15.85
CA SER A 110 40.74 -30.48 -16.77
C SER A 110 39.83 -31.66 -17.17
N GLY A 111 39.31 -31.56 -18.40
CA GLY A 111 39.78 -32.42 -19.48
C GLY A 111 39.14 -33.81 -19.67
N THR A 112 38.73 -34.00 -20.93
CA THR A 112 38.70 -35.27 -21.70
C THR A 112 37.58 -36.30 -21.46
N SER A 113 36.73 -36.39 -22.49
CA SER A 113 36.49 -37.58 -23.34
C SER A 113 36.04 -38.89 -22.69
N GLY A 114 34.95 -39.47 -23.21
CA GLY A 114 34.80 -40.92 -23.19
C GLY A 114 33.37 -41.44 -23.23
N SER A 115 32.95 -41.81 -24.43
CA SER A 115 31.96 -42.84 -24.77
C SER A 115 31.94 -44.04 -23.81
N GLY A 116 30.77 -44.65 -23.57
CA GLY A 116 30.75 -45.96 -22.91
C GLY A 116 29.42 -46.47 -22.39
N THR A 117 28.56 -46.92 -23.30
CA THR A 117 27.89 -48.23 -23.28
C THR A 117 27.63 -49.00 -21.95
N SER A 118 26.36 -49.42 -21.84
CA SER A 118 25.91 -50.80 -21.52
C SER A 118 25.65 -51.23 -20.07
N GLY A 119 24.54 -51.96 -19.91
CA GLY A 119 24.31 -52.93 -18.84
C GLY A 119 23.05 -52.64 -18.02
N SER A 120 21.84 -52.93 -18.52
CA SER A 120 21.17 -54.25 -18.51
C SER A 120 20.63 -54.68 -17.14
N GLY A 121 19.32 -54.96 -17.11
CA GLY A 121 18.66 -55.84 -16.13
C GLY A 121 17.31 -55.30 -15.66
N THR A 122 16.19 -55.62 -16.33
CA THR A 122 15.24 -56.71 -15.96
C THR A 122 14.47 -56.45 -14.65
N SER A 123 13.14 -56.54 -14.50
CA SER A 123 12.00 -57.02 -15.31
C SER A 123 10.70 -56.68 -14.55
N GLY A 124 9.55 -56.72 -15.24
CA GLY A 124 8.23 -56.97 -14.64
C GLY A 124 7.23 -55.82 -14.85
N SER A 125 6.51 -55.73 -15.96
CA SER A 125 5.32 -56.53 -16.36
C SER A 125 3.99 -55.93 -15.89
N GLY A 126 3.11 -55.65 -16.86
CA GLY A 126 1.67 -55.39 -16.68
C GLY A 126 1.19 -54.18 -17.51
N SER A 127 0.94 -54.29 -18.82
CA SER A 127 -0.36 -54.69 -19.44
C SER A 127 -1.51 -53.75 -19.02
N SER A 128 -2.30 -53.09 -19.88
CA SER A 128 -2.70 -53.30 -21.28
C SER A 128 -3.54 -52.11 -21.80
N GLY A 129 -3.73 -52.02 -23.12
CA GLY A 129 -4.93 -51.45 -23.76
C GLY A 129 -4.80 -50.00 -24.21
N SER A 130 -4.22 -49.68 -25.38
CA SER A 130 -4.65 -49.97 -26.76
C SER A 130 -5.84 -49.11 -27.24
N GLY A 131 -5.61 -48.42 -28.37
CA GLY A 131 -6.63 -48.09 -29.35
C GLY A 131 -6.60 -46.62 -29.81
N THR A 132 -5.74 -46.24 -30.78
CA THR A 132 -6.02 -46.19 -32.25
C THR A 132 -7.09 -45.17 -32.67
N SER A 133 -7.02 -44.42 -33.76
CA SER A 133 -6.04 -44.15 -34.83
C SER A 133 -6.71 -43.18 -35.81
N GLY A 134 -5.93 -42.32 -36.48
CA GLY A 134 -6.23 -41.78 -37.83
C GLY A 134 -7.10 -40.52 -37.87
N GLY A 135 -6.83 -39.51 -38.69
CA GLY A 135 -5.81 -39.34 -39.72
C GLY A 135 -6.17 -38.17 -40.64
N SER A 136 -5.15 -37.39 -41.02
CA SER A 136 -4.99 -36.70 -42.32
C SER A 136 -5.80 -35.44 -42.68
N SER A 137 -5.16 -34.29 -42.43
CA SER A 137 -4.64 -33.28 -43.40
C SER A 137 -5.49 -32.63 -44.52
N THR A 138 -5.17 -31.33 -44.70
CA THR A 138 -5.37 -30.36 -45.82
C THR A 138 -6.53 -29.38 -45.60
N GLY A 139 -6.43 -28.04 -45.70
CA GLY A 139 -5.35 -27.07 -45.94
C GLY A 139 -6.00 -25.73 -46.36
N GLY A 140 -5.62 -24.58 -45.78
CA GLY A 140 -5.91 -23.25 -46.34
C GLY A 140 -6.44 -22.14 -45.40
N SER A 141 -5.53 -21.25 -44.99
CA SER A 141 -5.65 -19.77 -44.88
C SER A 141 -6.63 -19.05 -43.92
N SER A 142 -5.99 -18.32 -42.99
CA SER A 142 -6.30 -16.96 -42.46
C SER A 142 -7.64 -16.65 -41.79
N THR A 143 -7.63 -16.55 -40.45
CA THR A 143 -7.86 -15.32 -39.64
C THR A 143 -7.89 -15.72 -38.16
N GLY A 144 -6.74 -15.63 -37.49
CA GLY A 144 -6.56 -16.14 -36.13
C GLY A 144 -7.04 -15.14 -35.08
N SER A 145 -8.13 -15.50 -34.40
CA SER A 145 -8.62 -14.90 -33.16
C SER A 145 -7.51 -14.85 -32.09
N SER A 146 -7.18 -13.65 -31.65
CA SER A 146 -6.38 -13.41 -30.45
C SER A 146 -7.24 -13.65 -29.20
N SER A 147 -7.20 -14.86 -28.67
CA SER A 147 -7.56 -15.11 -27.27
C SER A 147 -6.33 -14.82 -26.41
N GLY A 148 -6.30 -13.63 -25.81
CA GLY A 148 -5.33 -13.27 -24.79
C GLY A 148 -5.83 -13.71 -23.43
N ASN A 149 -5.13 -14.63 -22.77
CA ASN A 149 -5.34 -14.97 -21.37
C ASN A 149 -4.75 -13.86 -20.49
N GLY A 150 -5.59 -13.37 -19.56
CA GLY A 150 -5.31 -12.31 -18.60
C GLY A 150 -4.68 -12.77 -17.27
N GLY A 151 -4.44 -11.74 -16.44
CA GLY A 151 -3.82 -11.74 -15.11
C GLY A 151 -2.69 -10.70 -15.10
N ASP A 152 -2.71 -9.55 -14.40
CA ASP A 152 -3.55 -9.07 -13.30
C ASP A 152 -3.72 -7.54 -13.43
N GLY A 153 -4.97 -7.06 -13.49
CA GLY A 153 -5.30 -5.62 -13.60
C GLY A 153 -6.65 -5.29 -12.95
N HIS A 154 -6.92 -5.89 -11.79
CA HIS A 154 -8.29 -6.05 -11.27
C HIS A 154 -8.71 -5.10 -10.13
N THR A 155 -7.91 -4.08 -9.77
CA THR A 155 -8.27 -3.12 -8.71
C THR A 155 -8.80 -1.80 -9.28
N PHE A 156 -10.07 -1.50 -8.98
CA PHE A 156 -10.73 -0.23 -9.26
C PHE A 156 -10.28 0.82 -8.23
N THR A 157 -9.75 1.97 -8.67
CA THR A 157 -9.14 2.97 -7.77
C THR A 157 -10.17 3.95 -7.20
N ASP A 158 -9.87 4.57 -6.05
CA ASP A 158 -10.74 5.62 -5.49
C ASP A 158 -10.83 6.85 -6.41
N CYS A 159 -9.81 7.15 -7.22
CA CYS A 159 -9.93 8.15 -8.28
C CYS A 159 -10.98 7.77 -9.33
N GLN A 160 -11.02 6.50 -9.76
CA GLN A 160 -12.05 6.02 -10.69
C GLN A 160 -13.44 6.03 -10.04
N LYS A 161 -13.50 5.80 -8.72
CA LYS A 161 -14.72 5.92 -7.90
C LYS A 161 -15.22 7.35 -7.86
N GLU A 162 -14.35 8.33 -7.65
CA GLU A 162 -14.71 9.74 -7.65
C GLU A 162 -15.21 10.20 -9.03
N ILE A 163 -14.58 9.75 -10.12
CA ILE A 163 -15.09 10.01 -11.48
C ILE A 163 -16.51 9.47 -11.64
N ALA A 164 -16.81 8.27 -11.13
CA ALA A 164 -18.15 7.71 -11.19
C ALA A 164 -19.15 8.61 -10.43
N TYR A 165 -18.79 9.11 -9.26
CA TYR A 165 -19.64 10.03 -8.49
C TYR A 165 -19.85 11.37 -9.18
N ARG A 166 -18.80 11.92 -9.78
CA ARG A 166 -18.87 13.19 -10.53
C ARG A 166 -19.66 13.05 -11.82
N ALA A 167 -19.57 11.91 -12.50
CA ALA A 167 -20.41 11.61 -13.66
C ALA A 167 -21.88 11.60 -13.26
N THR A 168 -22.25 10.91 -12.18
CA THR A 168 -23.61 10.95 -11.64
C THR A 168 -24.01 12.38 -11.23
N SER A 169 -23.12 13.17 -10.64
CA SER A 169 -23.40 14.57 -10.31
C SER A 169 -23.70 15.42 -11.55
N VAL A 170 -23.05 15.17 -12.69
CA VAL A 170 -23.42 15.84 -13.95
C VAL A 170 -24.87 15.50 -14.31
N TYR A 171 -25.28 14.25 -14.14
CA TYR A 171 -26.63 13.82 -14.52
C TYR A 171 -27.71 14.32 -13.58
N GLU A 172 -27.44 14.34 -12.27
CA GLU A 172 -28.38 14.80 -11.23
C GLU A 172 -28.43 16.32 -11.12
N ASN A 173 -27.28 17.00 -11.26
CA ASN A 173 -27.13 18.42 -10.91
C ASN A 173 -26.62 19.30 -12.06
N SER A 174 -26.36 18.73 -13.24
CA SER A 174 -25.73 19.44 -14.38
C SER A 174 -24.39 20.09 -14.03
N GLN A 175 -23.66 19.50 -13.08
CA GLN A 175 -22.38 20.00 -12.55
C GLN A 175 -21.43 18.85 -12.23
N VAL A 176 -20.14 19.03 -12.51
CA VAL A 176 -19.09 18.03 -12.23
C VAL A 176 -18.76 17.97 -10.74
N GLU A 177 -18.94 19.08 -10.04
CA GLU A 177 -18.71 19.23 -8.61
C GLU A 177 -19.85 18.60 -7.80
N LEU A 178 -19.47 17.75 -6.85
CA LEU A 178 -20.42 17.15 -5.91
C LEU A 178 -21.05 18.24 -5.03
N LYS A 179 -22.38 18.36 -5.10
CA LYS A 179 -23.15 19.36 -4.35
C LYS A 179 -23.55 18.86 -2.96
N PHE A 180 -22.60 18.81 -2.04
CA PHE A 180 -22.86 18.36 -0.66
C PHE A 180 -23.84 19.23 0.12
N ASP A 181 -23.92 20.51 -0.23
CA ASP A 181 -24.73 21.53 0.43
C ASP A 181 -26.12 21.71 -0.19
N TYR A 182 -26.39 21.05 -1.33
CA TYR A 182 -27.69 21.11 -1.97
C TYR A 182 -28.78 20.58 -1.04
N CYS A 183 -29.91 21.29 -1.00
CA CYS A 183 -31.14 20.86 -0.36
C CYS A 183 -32.31 21.70 -0.90
N GLU A 184 -33.34 21.04 -1.42
CA GLU A 184 -34.52 21.68 -1.99
C GLU A 184 -35.72 20.72 -1.95
N ASN A 185 -36.94 21.25 -1.83
CA ASN A 185 -38.13 20.46 -2.14
C ASN A 185 -38.48 20.69 -3.61
N ILE A 186 -38.15 19.72 -4.45
CA ILE A 186 -38.38 19.78 -5.90
C ILE A 186 -39.81 19.37 -6.30
N HIS A 187 -40.67 19.07 -5.32
CA HIS A 187 -42.08 18.73 -5.49
C HIS A 187 -42.34 17.51 -6.38
N ASP A 188 -41.44 16.52 -6.34
CA ASP A 188 -41.52 15.25 -7.07
C ASP A 188 -42.16 14.11 -6.26
N GLY A 189 -42.58 14.40 -5.02
CA GLY A 189 -43.12 13.42 -4.07
C GLY A 189 -42.08 12.81 -3.13
N GLY A 190 -40.81 13.19 -3.22
CA GLY A 190 -39.74 12.79 -2.28
C GLY A 190 -39.64 13.65 -1.00
N GLY A 191 -40.38 14.76 -0.94
CA GLY A 191 -40.22 15.81 0.06
C GLY A 191 -38.96 16.63 -0.21
N TYR A 192 -38.13 16.88 0.81
CA TYR A 192 -36.83 17.52 0.59
C TYR A 192 -35.82 16.53 0.01
N THR A 193 -35.10 16.97 -1.02
CA THR A 193 -33.98 16.28 -1.67
C THR A 193 -32.68 17.04 -1.35
N ALA A 194 -31.63 16.37 -0.87
CA ALA A 194 -30.40 16.98 -0.39
C ALA A 194 -29.13 16.15 -0.67
N GLY A 195 -27.98 16.82 -0.64
CA GLY A 195 -26.67 16.22 -0.88
C GLY A 195 -26.44 15.81 -2.34
N PHE A 196 -25.20 15.41 -2.63
CA PHE A 196 -24.78 15.18 -4.01
C PHE A 196 -25.47 14.02 -4.77
N PRO A 197 -25.99 12.94 -4.12
CA PRO A 197 -26.74 11.90 -4.83
C PRO A 197 -28.25 12.13 -4.79
N GLY A 198 -28.75 13.20 -4.16
CA GLY A 198 -30.18 13.45 -3.98
C GLY A 198 -30.86 12.57 -2.94
N PHE A 199 -30.35 12.54 -1.69
CA PHE A 199 -31.06 11.92 -0.56
C PHE A 199 -32.41 12.60 -0.35
N ASN A 200 -33.48 11.86 -0.11
CA ASN A 200 -34.79 12.45 0.14
C ASN A 200 -35.43 12.04 1.47
N THR A 201 -36.27 12.93 1.99
CA THR A 201 -36.97 12.70 3.27
C THR A 201 -37.93 11.52 3.23
N ALA A 202 -38.56 11.25 2.08
CA ALA A 202 -39.55 10.18 1.94
C ALA A 202 -38.91 8.77 1.91
N SER A 203 -37.75 8.58 1.29
CA SER A 203 -37.03 7.30 1.24
C SER A 203 -36.38 6.95 2.58
N GLY A 204 -36.08 7.97 3.39
CA GLY A 204 -35.44 7.83 4.69
C GLY A 204 -33.91 7.87 4.65
N ASP A 205 -33.29 7.94 3.47
CA ASP A 205 -31.82 8.05 3.35
C ASP A 205 -31.29 9.38 3.93
N LEU A 206 -32.01 10.48 3.75
CA LEU A 206 -31.68 11.78 4.35
C LEU A 206 -31.73 11.70 5.88
N TYR A 207 -32.71 11.00 6.44
CA TYR A 207 -32.81 10.76 7.88
C TYR A 207 -31.59 9.99 8.38
N ASP A 208 -31.16 8.93 7.69
CA ASP A 208 -30.01 8.14 8.09
C ASP A 208 -28.69 8.93 8.00
N VAL A 209 -28.51 9.78 6.98
CA VAL A 209 -27.35 10.69 6.89
C VAL A 209 -27.32 11.65 8.10
N VAL A 210 -28.44 12.29 8.42
CA VAL A 210 -28.51 13.20 9.58
C VAL A 210 -28.30 12.44 10.89
N LYS A 211 -28.85 11.23 11.02
CA LYS A 211 -28.69 10.37 12.19
C LYS A 211 -27.24 9.99 12.41
N ASN A 212 -26.53 9.58 11.35
CA ASN A 212 -25.11 9.25 11.41
C ASN A 212 -24.28 10.50 11.77
N PHE A 213 -24.62 11.68 11.24
CA PHE A 213 -23.96 12.92 11.62
C PHE A 213 -24.15 13.30 13.09
N VAL A 214 -25.37 13.16 13.60
CA VAL A 214 -25.71 13.51 14.99
C VAL A 214 -25.09 12.52 15.99
N GLN A 215 -24.83 11.27 15.60
CA GLN A 215 -24.04 10.35 16.44
C GLN A 215 -22.62 10.89 16.69
N VAL A 216 -22.00 11.50 15.68
CA VAL A 216 -20.64 12.08 15.79
C VAL A 216 -20.68 13.49 16.40
N TYR A 217 -21.69 14.29 16.06
CA TYR A 217 -21.89 15.65 16.56
C TYR A 217 -23.26 15.82 17.24
N PRO A 218 -23.44 15.32 18.47
CA PRO A 218 -24.74 15.33 19.16
C PRO A 218 -25.32 16.73 19.37
N GLN A 219 -24.46 17.75 19.45
CA GLN A 219 -24.84 19.15 19.65
C GLN A 219 -25.19 19.89 18.34
N SER A 220 -25.10 19.21 17.19
CA SER A 220 -25.47 19.80 15.90
C SER A 220 -26.92 20.30 15.90
N PRO A 221 -27.24 21.46 15.32
CA PRO A 221 -28.63 21.91 15.17
C PRO A 221 -29.53 20.91 14.45
N LEU A 222 -28.96 20.09 13.55
CA LEU A 222 -29.68 19.03 12.83
C LEU A 222 -30.26 17.95 13.76
N SER A 223 -29.70 17.78 14.97
CA SER A 223 -30.22 16.84 15.98
C SER A 223 -31.68 17.10 16.33
N LYS A 224 -32.10 18.37 16.33
CA LYS A 224 -33.49 18.78 16.63
C LYS A 224 -34.49 18.32 15.58
N LEU A 225 -34.03 18.09 14.34
CA LEU A 225 -34.88 17.66 13.24
C LEU A 225 -35.04 16.14 13.18
N LEU A 226 -34.18 15.35 13.84
CA LEU A 226 -34.22 13.89 13.78
C LEU A 226 -35.59 13.26 14.09
N PRO A 227 -36.32 13.66 15.15
CA PRO A 227 -37.63 13.08 15.43
C PRO A 227 -38.61 13.32 14.29
N ARG A 228 -38.56 14.52 13.68
CA ARG A 228 -39.46 14.89 12.58
C ARG A 228 -39.07 14.20 11.29
N LEU A 229 -37.78 14.17 10.95
CA LEU A 229 -37.24 13.44 9.79
C LEU A 229 -37.66 11.97 9.82
N LYS A 230 -37.64 11.32 10.99
CA LYS A 230 -38.11 9.93 11.15
C LYS A 230 -39.61 9.77 10.89
N GLN A 231 -40.43 10.75 11.28
CA GLN A 231 -41.88 10.69 11.13
C GLN A 231 -42.34 10.85 9.67
N VAL A 232 -41.59 11.61 8.86
CA VAL A 232 -41.97 11.89 7.48
C VAL A 232 -41.49 10.84 6.48
N VAL A 233 -40.70 9.84 6.91
CA VAL A 233 -40.33 8.70 6.06
C VAL A 233 -41.59 8.01 5.52
N ASN A 234 -41.59 7.72 4.22
CA ASN A 234 -42.72 7.27 3.40
C ASN A 234 -43.82 8.33 3.17
N SER A 235 -43.51 9.61 3.31
CA SER A 235 -44.40 10.73 2.94
C SER A 235 -43.62 11.89 2.33
N ASP A 236 -44.29 12.72 1.54
CA ASP A 236 -43.76 13.98 1.00
C ASP A 236 -43.96 15.18 1.95
N ASN A 237 -44.45 14.93 3.17
CA ASN A 237 -44.76 15.97 4.14
C ASN A 237 -43.47 16.64 4.65
N VAL A 238 -43.39 17.96 4.46
CA VAL A 238 -42.26 18.80 4.87
C VAL A 238 -42.55 19.70 6.08
N ASP A 239 -43.75 19.66 6.65
CA ASP A 239 -44.14 20.50 7.77
C ASP A 239 -43.18 20.33 8.96
N GLY A 240 -42.67 21.43 9.52
CA GLY A 240 -41.72 21.40 10.64
C GLY A 240 -40.28 21.05 10.24
N LEU A 241 -39.97 21.02 8.95
CA LEU A 241 -38.61 20.89 8.40
C LEU A 241 -38.13 22.18 7.72
N ASP A 242 -38.77 23.32 7.95
CA ASP A 242 -38.47 24.60 7.28
C ASP A 242 -36.99 25.02 7.41
N SER A 243 -36.34 24.65 8.52
CA SER A 243 -34.92 24.94 8.75
C SER A 243 -33.95 23.92 8.14
N LEU A 244 -34.44 22.80 7.57
CA LEU A 244 -33.60 21.67 7.14
C LEU A 244 -32.52 22.11 6.16
N CYS A 245 -32.88 22.77 5.07
CA CYS A 245 -31.92 23.13 4.03
C CYS A 245 -30.89 24.16 4.50
N GLY A 246 -31.30 25.13 5.33
CA GLY A 246 -30.36 26.07 5.95
C GLY A 246 -29.36 25.37 6.86
N LEU A 247 -29.82 24.42 7.69
CA LEU A 247 -28.96 23.66 8.58
C LEU A 247 -28.09 22.63 7.85
N TRP A 248 -28.59 22.06 6.75
CA TRP A 248 -27.85 21.14 5.88
C TRP A 248 -26.68 21.83 5.21
N ALA A 249 -26.93 22.98 4.54
CA ALA A 249 -25.89 23.79 3.92
C ALA A 249 -24.87 24.26 4.96
N GLN A 250 -25.34 24.71 6.13
CA GLN A 250 -24.46 25.09 7.24
C GLN A 250 -23.56 23.92 7.67
N ALA A 251 -24.12 22.74 7.88
CA ALA A 251 -23.35 21.56 8.27
C ALA A 251 -22.31 21.17 7.20
N SER A 252 -22.68 21.26 5.92
CA SER A 252 -21.79 20.96 4.79
C SER A 252 -20.63 21.94 4.67
N HIS A 253 -20.88 23.23 4.88
CA HIS A 253 -19.84 24.26 4.79
C HIS A 253 -18.92 24.30 6.01
N GLN A 254 -19.44 24.00 7.20
CA GLN A 254 -18.69 24.15 8.45
C GLN A 254 -18.01 22.85 8.90
N ASN A 255 -18.45 21.70 8.40
CA ASN A 255 -18.01 20.41 8.91
C ASN A 255 -17.72 19.42 7.78
N GLN A 256 -16.44 19.23 7.47
CA GLN A 256 -16.01 18.28 6.44
C GLN A 256 -16.43 16.83 6.77
N THR A 257 -16.60 16.47 8.05
CA THR A 257 -17.13 15.16 8.44
C THR A 257 -18.57 14.97 7.98
N PHE A 258 -19.38 16.03 7.86
CA PHE A 258 -20.73 15.91 7.29
C PHE A 258 -20.67 15.50 5.81
N ASN A 259 -19.75 16.08 5.05
CA ASN A 259 -19.53 15.71 3.64
C ASN A 259 -18.98 14.28 3.51
N THR A 260 -18.10 13.86 4.43
CA THR A 260 -17.62 12.47 4.52
C THR A 260 -18.76 11.50 4.81
N ILE A 261 -19.67 11.81 5.74
CA ILE A 261 -20.80 10.94 6.08
C ILE A 261 -21.76 10.78 4.89
N GLN A 262 -21.97 11.83 4.09
CA GLN A 262 -22.71 11.70 2.83
C GLN A 262 -22.02 10.71 1.87
N TRP A 263 -20.69 10.80 1.74
CA TRP A 263 -19.89 9.87 0.94
C TRP A 263 -19.94 8.43 1.43
N ASP A 264 -19.81 8.23 2.74
CA ASP A 264 -19.82 6.91 3.37
C ASP A 264 -21.20 6.27 3.19
N TYR A 265 -22.27 7.04 3.40
CA TYR A 265 -23.63 6.56 3.14
C TYR A 265 -23.80 6.14 1.67
N VAL A 266 -23.33 6.95 0.71
CA VAL A 266 -23.39 6.58 -0.72
C VAL A 266 -22.57 5.32 -0.99
N THR A 267 -21.41 5.22 -0.38
CA THR A 267 -20.51 4.08 -0.51
C THR A 267 -21.18 2.80 0.01
N GLU A 268 -21.79 2.86 1.19
CA GLU A 268 -22.39 1.71 1.85
C GLU A 268 -23.69 1.25 1.20
N ASN A 269 -24.53 2.19 0.76
CA ASN A 269 -25.92 1.90 0.38
C ASN A 269 -26.15 1.85 -1.14
N TYR A 270 -25.26 2.40 -1.97
CA TYR A 270 -25.43 2.38 -3.43
C TYR A 270 -24.21 1.78 -4.13
N TRP A 271 -23.01 2.27 -3.79
CA TRP A 271 -21.78 1.77 -4.39
C TRP A 271 -21.56 0.29 -4.06
N ASN A 272 -21.36 -0.06 -2.79
CA ASN A 272 -21.05 -1.43 -2.38
C ASN A 272 -22.09 -2.45 -2.88
N PRO A 273 -23.42 -2.20 -2.79
CA PRO A 273 -24.42 -3.10 -3.34
C PRO A 273 -24.30 -3.27 -4.86
N SER A 274 -24.09 -2.18 -5.61
CA SER A 274 -23.88 -2.28 -7.07
C SER A 274 -22.63 -3.10 -7.43
N GLN A 275 -21.56 -2.95 -6.65
CA GLN A 275 -20.30 -3.65 -6.88
C GLN A 275 -20.39 -5.16 -6.59
N ARG A 276 -21.35 -5.64 -5.79
CA ARG A 276 -21.56 -7.09 -5.59
C ARG A 276 -21.88 -7.81 -6.90
N TYR A 277 -22.60 -7.16 -7.82
CA TYR A 277 -22.84 -7.73 -9.15
C TYR A 277 -21.56 -7.74 -9.99
N ALA A 278 -20.72 -6.70 -9.86
CA ALA A 278 -19.44 -6.65 -10.55
C ALA A 278 -18.52 -7.79 -10.09
N GLU A 279 -18.44 -8.05 -8.79
CA GLU A 279 -17.64 -9.16 -8.26
C GLU A 279 -18.22 -10.52 -8.65
N GLN A 280 -19.54 -10.70 -8.51
CA GLN A 280 -20.21 -11.97 -8.83
C GLN A 280 -20.00 -12.39 -10.29
N TYR A 281 -20.12 -11.44 -11.23
CA TYR A 281 -20.03 -11.73 -12.66
C TYR A 281 -18.70 -11.31 -13.27
N LYS A 282 -17.69 -11.02 -12.43
CA LYS A 282 -16.33 -10.70 -12.87
C LYS A 282 -16.32 -9.52 -13.87
N LEU A 283 -17.06 -8.46 -13.58
CA LEU A 283 -17.19 -7.24 -14.38
C LEU A 283 -16.10 -6.24 -13.99
N TRP A 284 -14.91 -6.35 -14.58
CA TRP A 284 -13.72 -5.62 -14.15
C TRP A 284 -13.48 -4.29 -14.85
N LEU A 285 -14.19 -3.98 -15.95
CA LEU A 285 -14.04 -2.66 -16.58
C LEU A 285 -14.49 -1.55 -15.61
N PRO A 286 -13.64 -0.56 -15.28
CA PRO A 286 -14.01 0.58 -14.44
C PRO A 286 -15.26 1.31 -14.91
N LEU A 287 -15.43 1.50 -16.22
CA LEU A 287 -16.63 2.11 -16.79
C LEU A 287 -17.90 1.27 -16.53
N THR A 288 -17.79 -0.06 -16.52
CA THR A 288 -18.90 -0.94 -16.13
C THR A 288 -19.27 -0.75 -14.67
N ARG A 289 -18.27 -0.71 -13.78
CA ARG A 289 -18.48 -0.54 -12.34
C ARG A 289 -19.13 0.80 -12.00
N ALA A 290 -18.71 1.87 -12.69
CA ALA A 290 -19.32 3.20 -12.60
C ALA A 290 -20.78 3.18 -13.08
N GLN A 291 -21.07 2.48 -14.18
CA GLN A 291 -22.43 2.40 -14.71
C GLN A 291 -23.38 1.55 -13.84
N LEU A 292 -22.86 0.51 -13.17
CA LEU A 292 -23.62 -0.25 -12.18
C LEU A 292 -24.00 0.63 -10.97
N TYR A 293 -23.08 1.50 -10.53
CA TYR A 293 -23.36 2.46 -9.47
C TYR A 293 -24.43 3.48 -9.90
N ASP A 294 -24.27 4.10 -11.07
CA ASP A 294 -25.25 5.08 -11.57
C ASP A 294 -26.65 4.46 -11.76
N ALA A 295 -26.71 3.21 -12.23
CA ALA A 295 -27.96 2.45 -12.32
C ALA A 295 -28.55 2.07 -10.95
N CYS A 296 -27.74 2.02 -9.89
CA CYS A 296 -28.19 1.79 -8.53
C CYS A 296 -28.82 3.03 -7.90
N ILE A 297 -28.36 4.23 -8.28
CA ILE A 297 -28.88 5.52 -7.79
C ILE A 297 -30.31 5.76 -8.26
N GLU A 298 -30.63 5.48 -9.54
CA GLU A 298 -32.00 5.64 -10.07
C GLU A 298 -33.00 4.57 -9.57
N GLN A 299 -32.62 3.72 -8.61
CA GLN A 299 -33.49 2.72 -7.94
C GLN A 299 -34.26 1.76 -8.87
N PHE A 300 -33.80 1.56 -10.12
CA PHE A 300 -34.29 0.49 -10.96
C PHE A 300 -33.84 -0.88 -10.42
N SER A 301 -34.50 -1.96 -10.84
CA SER A 301 -34.05 -3.32 -10.50
C SER A 301 -32.72 -3.62 -11.19
N LEU A 302 -31.61 -3.18 -10.58
CA LEU A 302 -30.24 -3.40 -11.06
C LEU A 302 -29.99 -4.89 -11.32
N GLY A 303 -30.39 -5.74 -10.36
CA GLY A 303 -30.32 -7.19 -10.51
C GLY A 303 -31.14 -7.73 -11.70
N GLY A 304 -32.31 -7.14 -11.97
CA GLY A 304 -33.12 -7.48 -13.14
C GLY A 304 -32.43 -7.13 -14.46
N MET A 305 -31.79 -5.95 -14.53
CA MET A 305 -31.02 -5.52 -15.69
C MET A 305 -29.79 -6.41 -15.92
N VAL A 306 -28.99 -6.66 -14.87
CA VAL A 306 -27.83 -7.56 -14.92
C VAL A 306 -28.24 -8.95 -15.40
N LYS A 307 -29.35 -9.50 -14.88
CA LYS A 307 -29.90 -10.79 -15.33
C LYS A 307 -30.31 -10.77 -16.80
N ASN A 308 -30.99 -9.71 -17.25
CA ASN A 308 -31.38 -9.58 -18.66
C ASN A 308 -30.16 -9.50 -19.57
N THR A 309 -29.13 -8.74 -19.21
CA THR A 309 -27.86 -8.67 -19.94
C THR A 309 -27.19 -10.04 -20.03
N ASN A 310 -27.07 -10.75 -18.90
CA ASN A 310 -26.49 -12.10 -18.87
C ASN A 310 -27.28 -13.08 -19.75
N ASN A 311 -28.61 -12.98 -19.81
CA ASN A 311 -29.42 -13.82 -20.69
C ASN A 311 -29.18 -13.54 -22.18
N GLN A 312 -28.80 -12.31 -22.55
CA GLN A 312 -28.60 -11.92 -23.94
C GLN A 312 -27.21 -12.26 -24.47
N VAL A 313 -26.16 -12.11 -23.64
CA VAL A 313 -24.77 -12.26 -24.09
C VAL A 313 -23.93 -13.22 -23.26
N GLY A 314 -24.45 -13.74 -22.14
CA GLY A 314 -23.68 -14.50 -21.16
C GLY A 314 -22.91 -13.59 -20.20
N ALA A 315 -22.47 -14.16 -19.06
CA ALA A 315 -21.66 -13.44 -18.09
C ALA A 315 -20.16 -13.53 -18.44
N PRO A 316 -19.36 -12.48 -18.21
CA PRO A 316 -17.91 -12.57 -18.38
C PRO A 316 -17.25 -13.55 -17.41
N SER A 317 -17.90 -13.87 -16.29
CA SER A 317 -17.41 -14.88 -15.35
C SER A 317 -17.29 -16.28 -15.91
N ASP A 318 -18.07 -16.55 -16.96
CA ASP A 318 -18.21 -17.85 -17.60
C ASP A 318 -17.49 -17.87 -18.96
N ASP A 319 -16.67 -16.84 -19.24
CA ASP A 319 -15.98 -16.59 -20.51
C ASP A 319 -16.93 -16.50 -21.73
N GLN A 320 -18.23 -16.27 -21.50
CA GLN A 320 -19.25 -16.21 -22.55
C GLN A 320 -19.33 -14.84 -23.25
N ALA A 321 -18.91 -13.77 -22.56
CA ALA A 321 -18.89 -12.41 -23.09
C ALA A 321 -17.58 -11.69 -22.73
N SER A 322 -17.06 -10.87 -23.66
CA SER A 322 -16.02 -9.90 -23.31
C SER A 322 -16.61 -8.79 -22.43
N GLN A 323 -15.76 -8.17 -21.62
CA GLN A 323 -16.16 -7.07 -20.72
C GLN A 323 -16.87 -5.93 -21.46
N GLU A 324 -16.33 -5.54 -22.62
CA GLU A 324 -16.89 -4.47 -23.44
C GLU A 324 -18.21 -4.87 -24.11
N ARG A 325 -18.32 -6.12 -24.58
CA ARG A 325 -19.57 -6.65 -25.15
C ARG A 325 -20.67 -6.65 -24.09
N TRP A 326 -20.36 -7.11 -22.89
CA TRP A 326 -21.29 -7.10 -21.77
C TRP A 326 -21.75 -5.68 -21.43
N LEU A 327 -20.83 -4.72 -21.32
CA LEU A 327 -21.16 -3.32 -21.04
C LEU A 327 -22.06 -2.71 -22.14
N LYS A 328 -21.73 -2.91 -23.41
CA LYS A 328 -22.56 -2.43 -24.54
C LYS A 328 -23.99 -2.95 -24.45
N THR A 329 -24.16 -4.24 -24.14
CA THR A 329 -25.49 -4.83 -23.95
C THR A 329 -26.19 -4.31 -22.70
N PHE A 330 -25.47 -4.14 -21.58
CA PHE A 330 -26.04 -3.56 -20.36
C PHE A 330 -26.57 -2.14 -20.57
N LEU A 331 -25.82 -1.29 -21.30
CA LEU A 331 -26.24 0.06 -21.66
C LEU A 331 -27.54 0.05 -22.47
N GLN A 332 -27.69 -0.86 -23.44
CA GLN A 332 -28.93 -0.99 -24.20
C GLN A 332 -30.10 -1.47 -23.33
N VAL A 333 -29.88 -2.49 -22.50
CA VAL A 333 -30.89 -3.01 -21.55
C VAL A 333 -31.38 -1.89 -20.63
N ARG A 334 -30.49 -1.00 -20.19
CA ARG A 334 -30.86 0.15 -19.35
C ARG A 334 -31.69 1.19 -20.11
N ILE A 335 -31.34 1.52 -21.35
CA ILE A 335 -32.16 2.41 -22.21
C ILE A 335 -33.57 1.82 -22.39
N ASP A 336 -33.68 0.53 -22.67
CA ASP A 336 -34.97 -0.14 -22.84
C ASP A 336 -35.80 -0.12 -21.54
N ALA A 337 -35.14 -0.30 -20.40
CA ALA A 337 -35.77 -0.23 -19.08
C ALA A 337 -36.30 1.18 -18.76
N LEU A 338 -35.53 2.22 -19.07
CA LEU A 338 -35.92 3.63 -18.90
C LEU A 338 -37.13 3.97 -19.77
N ASN A 339 -37.07 3.64 -21.07
CA ASN A 339 -38.18 3.86 -22.01
C ASN A 339 -39.46 3.15 -21.56
N LYS A 340 -39.35 1.89 -21.14
CA LYS A 340 -40.49 1.10 -20.66
C LYS A 340 -41.15 1.69 -19.41
N LYS A 341 -40.38 2.40 -18.58
CA LYS A 341 -40.86 3.04 -17.35
C LYS A 341 -41.35 4.47 -17.56
N GLY A 342 -41.26 5.01 -18.77
CA GLY A 342 -41.64 6.40 -19.08
C GLY A 342 -40.55 7.42 -18.77
N TYR A 343 -39.33 6.98 -18.45
CA TYR A 343 -38.17 7.84 -18.19
C TYR A 343 -37.22 7.90 -19.39
N GLY A 344 -37.75 7.80 -20.61
CA GLY A 344 -36.93 7.81 -21.83
C GLY A 344 -36.12 9.09 -21.98
N ASP A 345 -36.63 10.21 -21.48
CA ASP A 345 -35.98 11.51 -21.53
C ASP A 345 -34.73 11.58 -20.63
N THR A 346 -34.53 10.65 -19.69
CA THR A 346 -33.30 10.58 -18.88
C THR A 346 -32.22 9.69 -19.51
N ALA A 347 -32.48 9.08 -20.67
CA ALA A 347 -31.53 8.17 -21.33
C ALA A 347 -30.20 8.85 -21.73
N TYR A 348 -30.13 10.19 -21.74
CA TYR A 348 -28.89 10.95 -21.98
C TYR A 348 -27.73 10.47 -21.10
N ARG A 349 -28.00 10.10 -19.83
CA ARG A 349 -26.96 9.59 -18.92
C ARG A 349 -26.39 8.28 -19.41
N VAL A 350 -27.21 7.40 -19.97
CA VAL A 350 -26.76 6.11 -20.51
C VAL A 350 -26.00 6.31 -21.83
N VAL A 351 -26.46 7.24 -22.67
CA VAL A 351 -25.78 7.66 -23.89
C VAL A 351 -24.39 8.25 -23.58
N SER A 352 -24.26 8.98 -22.46
CA SER A 352 -22.95 9.47 -21.98
C SER A 352 -21.96 8.33 -21.71
N TYR A 353 -22.38 7.21 -21.10
CA TYR A 353 -21.50 6.04 -20.94
C TYR A 353 -21.20 5.32 -22.26
N GLN A 354 -22.13 5.32 -23.22
CA GLN A 354 -21.85 4.82 -24.58
C GLN A 354 -20.79 5.70 -25.28
N TYR A 355 -20.87 7.01 -25.10
CA TYR A 355 -19.88 7.97 -25.58
C TYR A 355 -18.52 7.71 -24.93
N ALA A 356 -18.44 7.64 -23.60
CA ALA A 356 -17.19 7.35 -22.88
C ALA A 356 -16.55 6.04 -23.33
N LEU A 357 -17.36 4.98 -23.53
CA LEU A 357 -16.86 3.69 -24.00
C LEU A 357 -16.31 3.77 -25.43
N SER A 358 -17.01 4.44 -26.34
CA SER A 358 -16.57 4.60 -27.74
C SER A 358 -15.32 5.46 -27.90
N HIS A 359 -15.02 6.30 -26.91
CA HIS A 359 -13.82 7.16 -26.86
C HIS A 359 -12.68 6.54 -26.02
N GLY A 360 -12.71 5.22 -25.77
CA GLY A 360 -11.61 4.51 -25.09
C GLY A 360 -11.62 4.64 -23.56
N GLY A 361 -12.67 5.24 -22.98
CA GLY A 361 -12.84 5.41 -21.53
C GLY A 361 -13.18 4.13 -20.76
N GLY A 362 -13.28 2.97 -21.43
CA GLY A 362 -13.68 1.70 -20.80
C GLY A 362 -12.81 1.30 -19.62
N LEU A 363 -11.48 1.45 -19.76
CA LEU A 363 -10.53 1.19 -18.67
C LEU A 363 -10.36 2.36 -17.70
N MET A 364 -10.99 3.52 -18.00
CA MET A 364 -10.70 4.77 -17.33
C MET A 364 -9.18 4.88 -17.13
N LYS A 365 -8.43 5.17 -18.20
CA LYS A 365 -6.97 5.42 -18.15
C LYS A 365 -6.67 6.92 -18.28
N GLY A 366 -5.64 7.39 -17.59
CA GLY A 366 -5.16 8.78 -17.69
C GLY A 366 -5.56 9.64 -16.48
N ASN A 367 -5.52 10.96 -16.64
CA ASN A 367 -5.96 11.96 -15.66
C ASN A 367 -7.30 12.62 -16.04
N GLU A 368 -7.98 12.12 -17.08
CA GLU A 368 -9.28 12.62 -17.54
C GLU A 368 -10.08 11.55 -18.29
N VAL A 369 -11.41 11.53 -18.11
CA VAL A 369 -12.37 10.70 -18.88
C VAL A 369 -13.45 11.60 -19.46
N SER A 370 -13.71 11.48 -20.75
CA SER A 370 -14.75 12.25 -21.43
C SER A 370 -16.11 11.53 -21.36
N PHE A 371 -17.10 12.28 -20.91
CA PHE A 371 -18.53 11.95 -20.83
C PHE A 371 -19.32 12.96 -21.68
N LEU A 372 -20.65 12.83 -21.69
CA LEU A 372 -21.57 13.87 -22.15
C LEU A 372 -22.29 14.47 -20.94
N ASP A 373 -22.63 15.76 -21.01
CA ASP A 373 -23.57 16.39 -20.10
C ASP A 373 -25.04 16.09 -20.48
N ASN A 374 -25.97 16.72 -19.76
CA ASN A 374 -27.42 16.49 -19.93
C ASN A 374 -27.94 16.97 -21.30
N ASP A 375 -27.24 17.92 -21.93
CA ASP A 375 -27.58 18.45 -23.25
C ASP A 375 -26.89 17.67 -24.39
N GLY A 376 -26.09 16.65 -24.04
CA GLY A 376 -25.35 15.83 -25.00
C GLY A 376 -24.03 16.46 -25.46
N SER A 377 -23.53 17.49 -24.77
CA SER A 377 -22.25 18.11 -25.07
C SER A 377 -21.10 17.37 -24.37
N PRO A 378 -19.94 17.16 -25.03
CA PRO A 378 -18.81 16.52 -24.39
C PRO A 378 -18.30 17.30 -23.19
N ILE A 379 -18.15 16.60 -22.07
CA ILE A 379 -17.57 17.11 -20.83
C ILE A 379 -16.46 16.19 -20.38
N SER A 380 -15.37 16.78 -19.89
CA SER A 380 -14.26 16.00 -19.36
C SER A 380 -14.25 16.02 -17.83
N ILE A 381 -14.31 14.83 -17.25
CA ILE A 381 -14.21 14.63 -15.81
C ILE A 381 -12.79 14.16 -15.51
N LYS A 382 -12.04 15.01 -14.82
CA LYS A 382 -10.68 14.68 -14.42
C LYS A 382 -10.70 13.65 -13.27
N TYR A 383 -9.71 12.77 -13.25
CA TYR A 383 -9.31 12.02 -12.04
C TYR A 383 -9.00 13.05 -10.98
N CYS A 384 -8.87 12.65 -9.71
CA CYS A 384 -8.34 13.52 -8.65
C CYS A 384 -7.09 14.27 -9.15
N ALA A 385 -7.35 15.44 -9.72
CA ALA A 385 -6.43 16.42 -10.18
C ALA A 385 -6.60 17.44 -9.09
N ILE A 386 -5.58 17.53 -8.24
CA ILE A 386 -5.16 18.73 -7.53
C ILE A 386 -6.27 19.78 -7.65
N ILE A 387 -7.24 19.78 -6.72
CA ILE A 387 -8.11 20.95 -6.61
C ILE A 387 -7.14 22.05 -6.18
N PRO A 388 -6.85 23.06 -7.02
CA PRO A 388 -6.25 24.27 -6.51
C PRO A 388 -7.35 24.86 -5.64
N PHE A 389 -7.17 24.79 -4.33
CA PHE A 389 -8.06 25.46 -3.41
C PHE A 389 -8.09 26.93 -3.83
N ARG A 390 -9.30 27.47 -4.08
CA ARG A 390 -9.49 28.91 -4.25
C ARG A 390 -8.78 29.59 -3.09
N SER A 391 -7.77 30.37 -3.43
CA SER A 391 -7.20 31.39 -2.57
C SER A 391 -8.35 32.25 -2.04
N PHE A 392 -8.64 32.14 -0.74
CA PHE A 392 -9.09 33.32 -0.04
C PHE A 392 -7.88 34.27 -0.07
N GLU A 393 -7.95 35.30 -0.91
CA GLU A 393 -7.11 36.47 -0.73
C GLU A 393 -7.51 37.12 0.61
N SER A 394 -6.95 36.62 1.71
CA SER A 394 -6.73 37.47 2.86
C SER A 394 -5.33 38.05 2.70
N SER A 395 -5.30 39.36 2.49
CA SER A 395 -4.12 40.21 2.40
C SER A 395 -3.24 40.11 3.65
N SER A 396 -2.46 39.04 3.79
CA SER A 396 -1.21 38.97 4.55
C SER A 396 -0.73 37.52 4.59
N SER A 397 0.36 37.26 3.87
CA SER A 397 1.30 36.15 4.01
C SER A 397 1.16 35.26 5.28
N SER A 398 0.43 34.15 5.16
CA SER A 398 0.62 32.94 5.97
C SER A 398 0.01 31.74 5.23
N TRP A 399 0.85 30.86 4.69
CA TRP A 399 0.44 29.64 4.00
C TRP A 399 -0.11 28.63 5.00
N ILE A 400 -1.43 28.53 5.14
CA ILE A 400 -2.09 27.40 5.82
C ILE A 400 -2.65 26.49 4.72
N PHE A 401 -1.95 25.39 4.44
CA PHE A 401 -2.59 24.25 3.80
C PHE A 401 -3.31 23.45 4.90
N TYR A 402 -4.47 22.86 4.60
CA TYR A 402 -5.07 21.85 5.47
C TYR A 402 -4.66 20.50 4.92
N THR A 403 -3.76 19.79 5.61
CA THR A 403 -3.38 18.43 5.22
C THR A 403 -4.55 17.49 5.51
N ARG A 404 -5.24 17.03 4.46
CA ARG A 404 -6.30 16.02 4.57
C ARG A 404 -5.66 14.65 4.83
N LEU A 405 -6.22 13.94 5.80
CA LEU A 405 -5.83 12.58 6.12
C LEU A 405 -6.90 11.59 5.67
N TYR A 406 -6.44 10.51 5.07
CA TYR A 406 -7.26 9.44 4.57
C TYR A 406 -6.99 8.18 5.39
N PRO A 407 -8.01 7.57 6.00
CA PRO A 407 -7.84 6.29 6.69
C PRO A 407 -7.47 5.20 5.68
N VAL A 408 -6.52 4.34 6.02
CA VAL A 408 -6.10 3.23 5.17
C VAL A 408 -6.88 1.97 5.57
N ASP A 409 -7.63 1.43 4.63
CA ASP A 409 -8.32 0.14 4.79
C ASP A 409 -7.30 -1.00 4.97
N LYS A 410 -7.62 -1.96 5.84
CA LYS A 410 -6.77 -3.11 6.13
C LYS A 410 -6.37 -3.91 4.88
N ARG A 411 -7.24 -3.98 3.86
CA ARG A 411 -6.97 -4.64 2.57
C ARG A 411 -5.84 -3.96 1.79
N SER A 412 -5.59 -2.69 2.06
CA SER A 412 -4.56 -1.89 1.40
C SER A 412 -3.23 -1.87 2.16
N TYR A 413 -3.11 -2.58 3.29
CA TYR A 413 -1.86 -2.61 4.08
C TYR A 413 -0.69 -3.19 3.31
N LEU A 414 -0.90 -4.20 2.46
CA LEU A 414 0.17 -4.76 1.63
C LEU A 414 0.65 -3.77 0.57
N GLN A 415 -0.25 -2.99 -0.03
CA GLN A 415 0.11 -1.93 -0.98
C GLN A 415 0.87 -0.81 -0.27
N LEU A 416 0.42 -0.40 0.92
CA LEU A 416 1.11 0.57 1.74
C LEU A 416 2.50 0.06 2.16
N ALA A 417 2.61 -1.21 2.56
CA ALA A 417 3.88 -1.83 2.89
C ALA A 417 4.81 -1.84 1.67
N SER A 418 4.32 -2.20 0.48
CA SER A 418 5.11 -2.15 -0.76
C SER A 418 5.61 -0.74 -1.08
N LEU A 419 4.78 0.29 -0.88
CA LEU A 419 5.18 1.69 -0.99
C LEU A 419 6.30 2.02 0.00
N LEU A 420 6.07 1.74 1.28
CA LEU A 420 7.02 2.03 2.33
C LEU A 420 8.36 1.29 2.13
N HIS A 421 8.37 0.11 1.52
CA HIS A 421 9.61 -0.60 1.18
C HIS A 421 10.55 0.21 0.28
N SER A 422 10.03 1.03 -0.64
CA SER A 422 10.85 1.91 -1.49
C SER A 422 11.55 3.03 -0.72
N PHE A 423 11.17 3.26 0.53
CA PHE A 423 11.74 4.28 1.42
C PHE A 423 12.57 3.69 2.57
N LEU A 424 12.93 2.41 2.47
CA LEU A 424 13.88 1.81 3.40
C LEU A 424 15.22 2.56 3.36
N PRO A 425 15.89 2.75 4.50
CA PRO A 425 15.54 2.26 5.84
C PRO A 425 14.59 3.18 6.64
N TYR A 426 14.26 4.37 6.15
CA TYR A 426 13.55 5.39 6.94
C TYR A 426 12.11 4.99 7.31
N SER A 427 11.47 4.18 6.47
CA SER A 427 10.13 3.65 6.70
C SER A 427 10.05 2.45 7.66
N LEU A 428 11.18 1.92 8.14
CA LEU A 428 11.23 0.72 9.01
C LEU A 428 10.27 0.81 10.21
N PRO A 429 10.19 1.93 10.98
CA PRO A 429 9.27 2.02 12.10
C PRO A 429 7.79 1.91 11.69
N ALA A 430 7.43 2.39 10.51
CA ALA A 430 6.06 2.27 10.00
C ALA A 430 5.78 0.84 9.48
N LEU A 431 6.73 0.28 8.71
CA LEU A 431 6.65 -1.09 8.19
C LEU A 431 6.53 -2.13 9.29
N GLY A 432 7.37 -2.04 10.33
CA GLY A 432 7.35 -3.04 11.38
C GLY A 432 6.09 -3.00 12.25
N HIS A 433 5.43 -1.84 12.38
CA HIS A 433 4.08 -1.77 12.95
C HIS A 433 3.06 -2.52 12.09
N ILE A 434 3.04 -2.27 10.78
CA ILE A 434 2.13 -2.94 9.84
C ILE A 434 2.37 -4.46 9.89
N ALA A 435 3.63 -4.89 9.84
CA ALA A 435 3.99 -6.31 9.85
C ALA A 435 3.61 -7.02 11.16
N GLN A 436 3.84 -6.39 12.31
CA GLN A 436 3.61 -7.04 13.61
C GLN A 436 2.19 -6.94 14.14
N GLN A 437 1.40 -6.00 13.62
CA GLN A 437 0.08 -5.69 14.14
C GLN A 437 -1.00 -5.82 13.06
N SER A 438 -0.69 -6.40 11.90
CA SER A 438 -1.66 -6.70 10.83
C SER A 438 -2.85 -7.55 11.31
N HIS A 439 -2.68 -8.35 12.36
CA HIS A 439 -3.75 -9.13 13.00
C HIS A 439 -4.54 -8.35 14.07
N HIS A 440 -4.03 -7.22 14.55
CA HIS A 440 -4.64 -6.35 15.56
C HIS A 440 -5.31 -5.10 14.92
N ALA A 441 -6.00 -4.30 15.74
CA ALA A 441 -6.61 -3.05 15.29
C ALA A 441 -5.53 -1.96 15.15
N LEU A 442 -5.07 -1.76 13.92
CA LEU A 442 -4.25 -0.60 13.54
C LEU A 442 -5.16 0.49 12.98
N LEU A 443 -4.97 1.72 13.42
CA LEU A 443 -5.46 2.89 12.71
C LEU A 443 -4.31 3.52 11.97
N ILE A 444 -4.44 3.58 10.65
CA ILE A 444 -3.43 4.14 9.77
C ILE A 444 -4.10 5.25 8.98
N TRP A 445 -3.47 6.43 8.97
CA TRP A 445 -3.85 7.54 8.13
C TRP A 445 -2.71 7.89 7.19
N THR A 446 -3.04 8.33 6.00
CA THR A 446 -2.07 8.79 5.00
C THR A 446 -2.53 10.10 4.39
N THR A 447 -1.60 10.89 3.87
CA THR A 447 -1.93 12.06 3.03
C THR A 447 -2.33 11.66 1.60
N LEU A 448 -2.22 10.39 1.27
CA LEU A 448 -2.58 9.83 -0.04
C LEU A 448 -4.07 9.48 -0.05
N GLU A 449 -4.84 10.17 -0.87
CA GLU A 449 -6.27 9.86 -1.08
C GLU A 449 -6.47 8.43 -1.58
N CYS A 450 -5.56 7.95 -2.44
CA CYS A 450 -5.53 6.60 -2.96
C CYS A 450 -4.08 6.08 -2.96
N LEU A 451 -3.86 4.78 -2.73
CA LEU A 451 -2.57 4.14 -2.97
C LEU A 451 -2.49 3.69 -4.44
N PRO A 452 -1.64 4.29 -5.30
CA PRO A 452 -1.48 3.84 -6.68
C PRO A 452 -0.94 2.40 -6.78
N ILE A 453 -1.36 1.71 -7.84
CA ILE A 453 -0.99 0.31 -8.14
C ILE A 453 0.35 0.26 -8.91
N ASP A 454 0.78 1.38 -9.51
CA ASP A 454 2.02 1.50 -10.28
C ASP A 454 3.09 2.21 -9.45
N SER A 455 4.21 1.53 -9.21
CA SER A 455 5.29 2.02 -8.35
C SER A 455 6.11 3.19 -8.95
N SER A 456 5.81 3.61 -10.18
CA SER A 456 6.58 4.62 -10.91
C SER A 456 6.12 6.07 -10.72
N ILE A 457 4.97 6.33 -10.08
CA ILE A 457 4.42 7.69 -9.92
C ILE A 457 3.86 7.88 -8.50
N TRP A 458 4.70 8.34 -7.58
CA TRP A 458 4.30 8.75 -6.24
C TRP A 458 4.52 10.25 -6.05
N PRO A 459 3.65 10.96 -5.30
CA PRO A 459 3.90 12.35 -4.99
C PRO A 459 5.19 12.46 -4.18
N HIS A 460 5.99 13.48 -4.50
CA HIS A 460 7.25 13.77 -3.80
C HIS A 460 7.06 13.89 -2.27
N ARG A 461 5.90 14.36 -1.81
CA ARG A 461 5.56 14.55 -0.40
C ARG A 461 4.33 13.73 -0.04
N PHE A 462 4.51 12.71 0.79
CA PHE A 462 3.41 12.07 1.48
C PHE A 462 3.80 11.65 2.90
N GLY A 463 2.78 11.45 3.74
CA GLY A 463 2.95 11.07 5.13
C GLY A 463 2.06 9.88 5.48
N VAL A 464 2.54 9.03 6.38
CA VAL A 464 1.82 7.88 6.95
C VAL A 464 1.87 7.99 8.46
N TYR A 465 0.72 8.06 9.12
CA TYR A 465 0.58 8.16 10.57
C TYR A 465 -0.08 6.87 11.07
N ILE A 466 0.50 6.25 12.09
CA ILE A 466 0.03 4.97 12.62
C ILE A 466 -0.24 5.13 14.10
N LEU A 467 -1.43 4.72 14.52
CA LEU A 467 -1.81 4.49 15.91
C LEU A 467 -2.13 3.01 16.08
N ALA A 468 -1.36 2.33 16.94
CA ALA A 468 -1.70 0.99 17.39
C ALA A 468 -2.71 1.11 18.53
N LEU A 469 -3.93 0.57 18.36
CA LEU A 469 -4.95 0.59 19.40
C LEU A 469 -4.70 -0.51 20.44
N PRO A 470 -5.28 -0.37 21.66
CA PRO A 470 -5.24 -1.45 22.63
C PRO A 470 -6.03 -2.62 22.08
N ASP A 471 -5.47 -3.81 22.17
CA ASP A 471 -6.27 -5.02 22.06
C ASP A 471 -7.25 -5.02 23.24
N LEU A 472 -8.55 -4.78 23.03
CA LEU A 472 -9.55 -4.72 24.10
C LEU A 472 -9.66 -6.03 24.89
N THR A 473 -9.06 -7.12 24.40
CA THR A 473 -8.96 -8.40 25.13
C THR A 473 -7.73 -8.48 26.05
N ARG A 474 -6.68 -7.69 25.80
CA ARG A 474 -5.46 -7.64 26.61
C ARG A 474 -5.35 -6.28 27.29
N ARG A 475 -5.17 -6.25 28.61
CA ARG A 475 -5.22 -5.03 29.47
C ARG A 475 -4.04 -4.06 29.27
N CYS A 476 -3.65 -3.75 28.02
CA CYS A 476 -2.60 -2.78 27.71
C CYS A 476 -3.11 -1.34 27.87
N ARG A 477 -2.40 -0.54 28.66
CA ARG A 477 -2.73 0.89 28.85
C ARG A 477 -2.30 1.71 27.64
N ILE A 478 -3.03 2.80 27.40
CA ILE A 478 -2.73 3.77 26.33
C ILE A 478 -1.33 4.40 26.52
N THR A 479 -0.82 4.47 27.74
CA THR A 479 0.53 5.01 28.04
C THR A 479 1.69 4.16 27.52
N ASP A 480 1.47 2.87 27.23
CA ASP A 480 2.47 2.01 26.59
C ASP A 480 2.38 2.04 25.06
N GLN A 481 1.33 2.68 24.53
CA GLN A 481 1.10 2.80 23.10
C GLN A 481 1.91 3.93 22.53
N GLN A 482 2.38 3.68 21.32
CA GLN A 482 3.25 4.58 20.62
C GLN A 482 2.65 4.74 19.24
N SER A 483 2.42 6.00 18.90
CA SER A 483 2.14 6.38 17.54
C SER A 483 3.45 6.52 16.77
N ARG A 484 3.35 6.39 15.46
CA ARG A 484 4.45 6.56 14.51
C ARG A 484 3.98 7.50 13.43
N PHE A 485 4.93 8.20 12.84
CA PHE A 485 4.73 8.69 11.49
C PHE A 485 5.97 8.45 10.65
N PHE A 486 5.75 8.38 9.35
CA PHE A 486 6.76 8.35 8.31
C PHE A 486 6.41 9.43 7.29
N THR A 487 7.40 10.09 6.71
CA THR A 487 7.20 10.92 5.52
C THR A 487 8.19 10.57 4.42
N SER A 488 7.76 10.68 3.16
CA SER A 488 8.61 10.40 1.98
C SER A 488 9.91 11.22 1.96
N ILE A 489 9.89 12.36 2.64
CA ILE A 489 11.01 13.31 2.74
C ILE A 489 11.91 13.06 3.95
N ASP A 490 11.70 12.00 4.74
CA ASP A 490 12.56 11.66 5.89
C ASP A 490 14.02 11.40 5.46
N GLY A 491 14.22 10.80 4.28
CA GLY A 491 15.54 10.53 3.70
C GLY A 491 16.14 11.66 2.86
N GLU A 492 15.43 12.77 2.66
CA GLU A 492 15.88 13.90 1.82
C GLU A 492 16.77 14.91 2.58
N GLN A 493 17.23 15.96 1.87
CA GLN A 493 18.24 16.95 2.26
C GLN A 493 18.08 17.52 3.68
N ILE A 494 19.23 17.90 4.25
CA ILE A 494 19.34 18.60 5.54
C ILE A 494 20.10 19.91 5.26
N PRO A 495 19.56 21.10 5.61
CA PRO A 495 18.29 21.34 6.31
C PRO A 495 17.04 21.16 5.41
N PRO A 496 15.86 20.89 5.99
CA PRO A 496 14.61 20.77 5.22
C PRO A 496 14.19 22.12 4.60
N SER A 497 13.47 22.08 3.47
CA SER A 497 12.90 23.29 2.86
C SER A 497 11.75 23.86 3.71
N PRO A 498 11.40 25.16 3.59
CA PRO A 498 10.23 25.72 4.27
C PRO A 498 8.92 24.99 3.94
N GLU A 499 8.79 24.48 2.73
CA GLU A 499 7.66 23.65 2.30
C GLU A 499 7.66 22.30 3.03
N ASP A 500 8.83 21.67 3.25
CA ASP A 500 8.96 20.40 3.97
C ASP A 500 8.52 20.56 5.42
N VAL A 501 9.00 21.63 6.05
CA VAL A 501 8.64 22.00 7.41
C VAL A 501 7.13 22.20 7.52
N SER A 502 6.55 22.98 6.62
CA SER A 502 5.10 23.24 6.60
C SER A 502 4.29 21.97 6.41
N PHE A 503 4.69 21.10 5.47
CA PHE A 503 4.05 19.81 5.24
C PHE A 503 4.07 18.93 6.49
N VAL A 504 5.25 18.73 7.10
CA VAL A 504 5.40 17.87 8.29
C VAL A 504 4.64 18.41 9.48
N GLN A 505 4.66 19.73 9.72
CA GLN A 505 3.91 20.35 10.81
C GLN A 505 2.42 20.09 10.69
N GLN A 506 1.85 20.33 9.51
CA GLN A 506 0.42 20.12 9.28
C GLN A 506 0.05 18.64 9.35
N PHE A 507 0.86 17.78 8.73
CA PHE A 507 0.65 16.34 8.71
C PHE A 507 0.67 15.74 10.12
N VAL A 508 1.68 16.08 10.92
CA VAL A 508 1.81 15.61 12.31
C VAL A 508 0.65 16.13 13.16
N ARG A 509 0.26 17.41 13.02
CA ARG A 509 -0.89 17.98 13.73
C ARG A 509 -2.20 17.26 13.39
N ALA A 510 -2.44 16.99 12.11
CA ALA A 510 -3.61 16.25 11.65
C ALA A 510 -3.60 14.81 12.20
N GLY A 511 -2.45 14.13 12.16
CA GLY A 511 -2.31 12.76 12.63
C GLY A 511 -2.54 12.64 14.14
N LEU A 512 -1.96 13.55 14.91
CA LEU A 512 -2.17 13.67 16.35
C LEU A 512 -3.64 13.95 16.69
N SER A 513 -4.31 14.85 15.94
CA SER A 513 -5.74 15.14 16.14
C SER A 513 -6.61 13.92 15.87
N SER A 514 -6.36 13.19 14.78
CA SER A 514 -7.06 11.94 14.45
C SER A 514 -6.83 10.85 15.49
N ALA A 515 -5.59 10.70 15.95
CA ALA A 515 -5.23 9.72 16.97
C ALA A 515 -5.90 10.02 18.32
N LEU A 516 -5.91 11.28 18.76
CA LEU A 516 -6.62 11.67 19.97
C LEU A 516 -8.13 11.47 19.85
N GLY A 517 -8.72 11.80 18.70
CA GLY A 517 -10.13 11.54 18.41
C GLY A 517 -10.46 10.05 18.52
N ALA A 518 -9.63 9.20 17.93
CA ALA A 518 -9.80 7.75 17.98
C ALA A 518 -9.64 7.17 19.40
N LEU A 519 -8.71 7.69 20.19
CA LEU A 519 -8.49 7.22 21.56
C LEU A 519 -9.62 7.62 22.51
N ARG A 520 -10.21 8.82 22.35
CA ARG A 520 -11.27 9.32 23.24
C ARG A 520 -12.57 8.51 23.17
N GLY A 521 -12.93 7.92 22.02
CA GLY A 521 -14.16 7.14 21.87
C GLY A 521 -15.41 7.87 22.40
N ASP A 522 -16.40 7.11 22.91
CA ASP A 522 -17.64 7.63 23.53
C ASP A 522 -17.47 8.12 24.99
N ASN A 523 -16.35 7.80 25.65
CA ASN A 523 -16.09 8.11 27.06
C ASN A 523 -14.90 9.07 27.21
N ASN A 524 -15.19 10.29 27.66
CA ASN A 524 -14.24 11.40 27.81
C ASN A 524 -13.05 11.19 28.78
N ASP A 525 -12.83 9.98 29.31
CA ASP A 525 -11.91 9.73 30.44
C ASP A 525 -10.62 9.00 30.04
N VAL A 526 -9.99 9.44 28.95
CA VAL A 526 -8.66 8.97 28.55
C VAL A 526 -7.60 9.86 29.18
N SER A 527 -7.10 9.45 30.34
CA SER A 527 -5.95 10.07 30.99
C SER A 527 -4.66 9.76 30.20
N LEU A 528 -4.01 10.80 29.67
CA LEU A 528 -2.70 10.74 29.00
C LEU A 528 -1.65 11.53 29.80
N PRO A 529 -1.12 11.02 30.93
CA PRO A 529 -0.23 11.79 31.81
C PRO A 529 1.08 12.25 31.15
N ARG A 530 1.52 11.56 30.09
CA ARG A 530 2.71 11.90 29.29
C ARG A 530 2.36 12.42 27.88
N GLY A 531 1.09 12.72 27.63
CA GLY A 531 0.59 12.99 26.28
C GLY A 531 0.58 11.74 25.39
N LEU A 532 0.24 11.95 24.11
CA LEU A 532 0.37 10.94 23.07
C LEU A 532 1.85 10.82 22.70
N VAL A 533 2.40 9.61 22.83
CA VAL A 533 3.81 9.34 22.55
C VAL A 533 3.99 9.05 21.06
N VAL A 534 4.81 9.85 20.39
CA VAL A 534 5.19 9.69 18.98
C VAL A 534 6.68 9.43 18.89
N GLY A 535 7.05 8.35 18.24
CA GLY A 535 8.44 8.01 17.89
C GLY A 535 8.40 6.99 16.76
N SER A 536 9.49 6.55 16.17
CA SER A 536 10.82 7.15 16.19
C SER A 536 10.89 8.25 15.14
N VAL A 537 10.84 9.52 15.54
CA VAL A 537 10.78 10.65 14.59
C VAL A 537 12.17 11.08 14.18
N HIS A 538 12.40 11.33 12.89
CA HIS A 538 13.70 11.84 12.43
C HIS A 538 14.04 13.18 13.13
N HIS A 539 15.22 13.28 13.74
CA HIS A 539 15.60 14.41 14.60
C HIS A 539 15.48 15.78 13.92
N LYS A 540 15.71 15.84 12.60
CA LYS A 540 15.54 17.06 11.79
C LYS A 540 14.16 17.73 11.93
N TRP A 541 13.12 17.01 12.31
CA TRP A 541 11.77 17.56 12.49
C TRP A 541 11.52 18.13 13.89
N VAL A 542 12.35 17.78 14.88
CA VAL A 542 12.14 18.16 16.29
C VAL A 542 12.04 19.68 16.48
N PRO A 543 12.89 20.53 15.86
CA PRO A 543 12.77 21.99 15.99
C PRO A 543 11.45 22.57 15.47
N HIS A 544 10.67 21.78 14.73
CA HIS A 544 9.46 22.23 14.04
C HIS A 544 8.16 21.71 14.67
N LEU A 545 8.20 20.76 15.60
CA LEU A 545 7.01 20.04 16.06
C LEU A 545 6.49 20.43 17.46
N GLN A 546 7.14 21.34 18.19
CA GLN A 546 6.69 21.82 19.52
C GLN A 546 6.21 20.72 20.51
N PRO A 547 6.99 19.65 20.74
CA PRO A 547 6.62 18.60 21.68
C PRO A 547 6.68 19.08 23.14
N THR A 548 5.89 18.47 24.01
CA THR A 548 5.90 18.75 25.48
C THR A 548 7.11 18.17 26.20
N TRP A 549 7.64 17.07 25.68
CA TRP A 549 8.92 16.49 26.10
C TRP A 549 9.57 15.78 24.93
N THR A 550 10.90 15.66 24.97
CA THR A 550 11.70 14.96 23.97
C THR A 550 12.65 13.99 24.65
N ASN A 551 12.83 12.82 24.06
CA ASN A 551 13.89 11.88 24.40
C ASN A 551 14.71 11.60 23.12
N PRO A 552 15.87 12.27 22.94
CA PRO A 552 16.70 12.10 21.76
C PRO A 552 17.39 10.74 21.77
N CYS A 553 17.33 10.07 20.63
CA CYS A 553 17.95 8.77 20.40
C CYS A 553 18.85 8.82 19.16
N PHE A 554 19.73 7.84 19.06
CA PHE A 554 20.46 7.53 17.86
C PHE A 554 20.00 6.19 17.32
N LYS A 555 19.65 6.14 16.03
CA LYS A 555 19.21 4.91 15.39
C LYS A 555 20.40 4.12 14.89
N PHE A 556 20.45 2.84 15.24
CA PHE A 556 21.31 1.87 14.57
C PHE A 556 20.47 0.94 13.72
N ILE A 557 21.00 0.58 12.56
CA ILE A 557 20.34 -0.28 11.59
C ILE A 557 21.26 -1.44 11.24
N ARG A 558 20.68 -2.61 11.02
CA ARG A 558 21.34 -3.76 10.42
C ARG A 558 20.61 -4.10 9.13
N PRO A 559 21.26 -3.92 7.96
CA PRO A 559 20.70 -4.35 6.70
C PRO A 559 20.67 -5.88 6.58
N PRO A 560 19.88 -6.40 5.62
CA PRO A 560 19.85 -7.80 5.25
C PRO A 560 21.25 -8.40 5.12
N SER A 561 21.56 -9.35 5.99
CA SER A 561 22.84 -10.06 5.96
C SER A 561 22.73 -11.39 6.70
N PRO A 562 23.47 -12.43 6.29
CA PRO A 562 23.48 -13.70 7.00
C PRO A 562 23.87 -13.53 8.47
N LEU A 563 23.18 -14.23 9.36
CA LEU A 563 23.55 -14.25 10.78
C LEU A 563 24.69 -15.25 11.04
N PRO A 564 25.73 -14.85 11.80
CA PRO A 564 26.69 -15.80 12.34
C PRO A 564 25.98 -16.82 13.25
N PRO A 565 26.50 -18.06 13.36
CA PRO A 565 25.97 -19.06 14.27
C PRO A 565 25.82 -18.52 15.70
N LEU A 566 24.71 -18.89 16.36
CA LEU A 566 24.50 -18.57 17.76
C LEU A 566 25.56 -19.27 18.61
N GLN A 567 26.30 -18.50 19.39
CA GLN A 567 27.29 -19.00 20.34
C GLN A 567 26.85 -18.60 21.75
N VAL A 568 26.41 -19.58 22.52
CA VAL A 568 26.03 -19.40 23.93
C VAL A 568 27.29 -19.57 24.77
N PRO A 569 27.70 -18.57 25.58
CA PRO A 569 28.86 -18.71 26.47
C PRO A 569 28.72 -19.86 27.46
N GLU A 570 29.84 -20.49 27.83
CA GLU A 570 29.86 -21.59 28.79
C GLU A 570 29.23 -21.17 30.13
N GLY A 571 28.43 -22.08 30.73
CA GLY A 571 27.71 -21.81 31.97
C GLY A 571 26.37 -21.08 31.78
N PHE A 572 25.92 -20.86 30.54
CA PHE A 572 24.65 -20.22 30.22
C PHE A 572 23.79 -21.03 29.25
N ILE A 573 22.48 -20.79 29.29
CA ILE A 573 21.48 -21.38 28.41
C ILE A 573 20.52 -20.31 27.90
N VAL A 574 20.04 -20.45 26.66
CA VAL A 574 18.94 -19.63 26.14
C VAL A 574 17.62 -20.22 26.62
N SER A 575 16.73 -19.38 27.13
CA SER A 575 15.40 -19.77 27.58
C SER A 575 14.35 -18.74 27.14
N PRO A 576 13.06 -19.10 27.14
CA PRO A 576 12.01 -18.09 27.10
C PRO A 576 12.04 -17.23 28.38
N LEU A 577 11.49 -16.02 28.30
CA LEU A 577 11.07 -15.26 29.47
C LEU A 577 9.72 -15.78 29.97
N VAL A 578 9.45 -15.60 31.25
CA VAL A 578 8.16 -15.90 31.89
C VAL A 578 7.67 -14.70 32.69
N ASP A 579 6.39 -14.69 33.06
CA ASP A 579 5.80 -13.57 33.81
C ASP A 579 6.49 -13.32 35.17
N ASP A 580 7.04 -14.37 35.80
CA ASP A 580 7.81 -14.25 37.04
C ASP A 580 9.10 -13.41 36.88
N ASP A 581 9.60 -13.25 35.65
CA ASP A 581 10.77 -12.41 35.36
C ASP A 581 10.43 -10.90 35.33
N LEU A 582 9.15 -10.54 35.22
CA LEU A 582 8.72 -9.17 34.92
C LEU A 582 9.11 -8.16 36.01
N ASP A 583 9.11 -8.56 37.28
CA ASP A 583 9.55 -7.69 38.37
C ASP A 583 11.03 -7.29 38.24
N ALA A 584 11.89 -8.25 37.92
CA ALA A 584 13.31 -7.99 37.71
C ALA A 584 13.54 -7.12 36.46
N ILE A 585 12.79 -7.38 35.38
CA ILE A 585 12.90 -6.62 34.13
C ILE A 585 12.47 -5.17 34.34
N VAL A 586 11.32 -4.94 34.99
CA VAL A 586 10.82 -3.59 35.28
C VAL A 586 11.80 -2.84 36.18
N ALA A 587 12.34 -3.48 37.22
CA ALA A 587 13.30 -2.87 38.13
C ALA A 587 14.63 -2.48 37.45
N ALA A 588 15.05 -3.23 36.43
CA ALA A 588 16.29 -2.98 35.70
C ALA A 588 16.14 -2.06 34.48
N SER A 589 14.92 -1.68 34.09
CA SER A 589 14.66 -0.90 32.89
C SER A 589 14.68 0.60 33.14
N HIS A 590 15.56 1.33 32.44
CA HIS A 590 15.57 2.80 32.42
C HIS A 590 14.27 3.36 31.84
N ILE A 591 13.85 2.81 30.69
CA ILE A 591 12.55 3.10 30.07
C ILE A 591 11.54 2.08 30.58
N VAL A 592 10.79 2.45 31.61
CA VAL A 592 9.79 1.57 32.24
C VAL A 592 8.63 1.30 31.27
N ARG A 593 8.30 0.01 31.12
CA ARG A 593 7.11 -0.51 30.43
C ARG A 593 6.18 -1.15 31.45
N SER A 594 4.88 -1.14 31.19
CA SER A 594 3.95 -1.91 32.02
C SER A 594 4.24 -3.41 31.94
N LYS A 595 3.91 -4.13 33.00
CA LYS A 595 4.03 -5.60 33.02
C LYS A 595 3.10 -6.21 31.99
N GLU A 596 1.93 -5.61 31.77
CA GLU A 596 0.95 -6.03 30.78
C GLU A 596 1.53 -5.97 29.37
N TYR A 597 2.23 -4.88 29.01
CA TYR A 597 2.92 -4.76 27.74
C TYR A 597 4.00 -5.83 27.57
N LEU A 598 4.87 -5.99 28.57
CA LEU A 598 5.97 -6.95 28.51
C LEU A 598 5.47 -8.40 28.42
N SER A 599 4.46 -8.76 29.21
CA SER A 599 3.80 -10.07 29.17
C SER A 599 3.21 -10.34 27.78
N SER A 600 2.57 -9.34 27.15
CA SER A 600 2.05 -9.49 25.79
C SER A 600 3.14 -9.78 24.75
N ARG A 601 4.37 -9.30 24.96
CA ARG A 601 5.51 -9.61 24.08
C ARG A 601 6.06 -11.01 24.34
N ILE A 602 6.06 -11.47 25.60
CA ILE A 602 6.44 -12.84 25.98
C ILE A 602 5.48 -13.84 25.33
N GLU A 603 4.18 -13.64 25.49
CA GLU A 603 3.12 -14.50 24.92
C GLU A 603 3.22 -14.59 23.39
N ALA A 604 3.60 -13.50 22.72
CA ALA A 604 3.76 -13.44 21.28
C ALA A 604 5.11 -14.00 20.79
N GLY A 605 5.97 -14.49 21.69
CA GLY A 605 7.29 -15.03 21.35
C GLY A 605 8.34 -13.98 20.98
N TRP A 606 8.05 -12.69 21.20
CA TRP A 606 8.86 -11.55 20.79
C TRP A 606 9.84 -11.08 21.87
N SER A 607 10.35 -12.03 22.65
CA SER A 607 11.34 -11.80 23.70
C SER A 607 12.29 -12.98 23.83
N GLY A 608 13.43 -12.79 24.49
CA GLY A 608 14.36 -13.86 24.83
C GLY A 608 15.06 -13.62 26.15
N ALA A 609 15.49 -14.72 26.77
CA ALA A 609 16.29 -14.71 27.99
C ALA A 609 17.55 -15.56 27.82
N ILE A 610 18.58 -15.19 28.58
CA ILE A 610 19.71 -16.07 28.90
C ILE A 610 19.71 -16.28 30.40
N ARG A 611 19.83 -17.54 30.82
CA ARG A 611 19.99 -17.93 32.21
C ARG A 611 21.34 -18.58 32.43
N SER A 612 21.89 -18.44 33.62
CA SER A 612 22.99 -19.30 34.05
C SER A 612 22.48 -20.73 34.26
N THR A 613 23.39 -21.70 34.25
CA THR A 613 23.05 -23.12 34.46
C THR A 613 22.43 -23.43 35.83
N ASP A 614 22.60 -22.54 36.82
CA ASP A 614 21.91 -22.58 38.13
C ASP A 614 20.50 -21.94 38.09
N GLY A 615 20.03 -21.48 36.92
CA GLY A 615 18.66 -21.02 36.67
C GLY A 615 18.43 -19.51 36.81
N LYS A 616 19.45 -18.72 37.21
CA LYS A 616 19.29 -17.27 37.40
C LYS A 616 19.17 -16.54 36.06
N LEU A 617 18.30 -15.54 36.00
CA LEU A 617 18.14 -14.68 34.83
C LEU A 617 19.39 -13.79 34.67
N ALA A 618 20.10 -13.94 33.55
CA ALA A 618 21.39 -13.30 33.32
C ALA A 618 21.34 -12.16 32.27
N ALA A 619 20.54 -12.33 31.21
CA ALA A 619 20.33 -11.32 30.19
C ALA A 619 18.97 -11.48 29.50
N TRP A 620 18.44 -10.41 28.91
CA TRP A 620 17.19 -10.44 28.15
C TRP A 620 17.12 -9.32 27.11
N ALA A 621 16.20 -9.47 26.16
CA ALA A 621 15.84 -8.44 25.20
C ALA A 621 14.42 -8.69 24.65
N PHE A 622 13.81 -7.64 24.10
CA PHE A 622 12.47 -7.65 23.53
C PHE A 622 12.49 -7.09 22.11
N ILE A 623 11.59 -7.59 21.26
CA ILE A 623 11.20 -6.90 20.03
C ILE A 623 9.90 -6.16 20.34
N HIS A 624 9.90 -4.84 20.15
CA HIS A 624 8.74 -3.98 20.35
C HIS A 624 7.73 -4.11 19.19
N VAL A 625 6.52 -3.59 19.41
CA VAL A 625 5.40 -3.63 18.44
C VAL A 625 5.74 -2.98 17.09
N ASP A 626 6.73 -2.09 17.06
CA ASP A 626 7.16 -1.39 15.86
C ASP A 626 8.22 -2.14 15.07
N GLY A 627 8.87 -3.17 15.64
CA GLY A 627 9.96 -3.90 14.99
C GLY A 627 11.32 -3.63 15.59
N SER A 628 11.45 -2.56 16.39
CA SER A 628 12.70 -2.25 17.06
C SER A 628 13.03 -3.30 18.13
N ILE A 629 14.32 -3.57 18.28
CA ILE A 629 14.83 -4.32 19.44
C ILE A 629 15.06 -3.32 20.57
N GLY A 630 14.64 -3.67 21.78
CA GLY A 630 14.83 -2.82 22.95
C GLY A 630 14.70 -3.61 24.25
N THR A 631 14.71 -2.89 25.37
CA THR A 631 14.72 -3.49 26.72
C THR A 631 15.86 -4.52 26.86
N LEU A 632 17.00 -4.26 26.21
CA LEU A 632 18.20 -5.07 26.28
C LEU A 632 18.89 -4.83 27.62
N ASN A 633 19.12 -5.89 28.39
CA ASN A 633 19.89 -5.80 29.61
C ASN A 633 20.74 -7.05 29.86
N VAL A 634 21.86 -6.84 30.55
CA VAL A 634 22.68 -7.90 31.15
C VAL A 634 22.83 -7.54 32.63
N VAL A 635 22.39 -8.45 33.50
CA VAL A 635 22.49 -8.29 34.95
C VAL A 635 23.96 -8.07 35.32
N GLU A 636 24.19 -7.15 36.26
CA GLU A 636 25.52 -6.63 36.56
C GLU A 636 26.56 -7.71 36.88
N GLU A 637 26.15 -8.74 37.63
CA GLU A 637 27.00 -9.87 38.01
C GLU A 637 27.49 -10.71 36.82
N PHE A 638 26.78 -10.69 35.68
CA PHE A 638 27.11 -11.47 34.48
C PHE A 638 27.64 -10.60 33.31
N ARG A 639 27.93 -9.32 33.55
CA ARG A 639 28.52 -8.44 32.54
C ARG A 639 29.92 -8.92 32.13
N ARG A 640 30.36 -8.47 30.95
CA ARG A 640 31.65 -8.87 30.31
C ARG A 640 31.74 -10.36 29.91
N SER A 641 30.66 -11.13 30.03
CA SER A 641 30.56 -12.52 29.58
C SER A 641 29.98 -12.68 28.16
N ARG A 642 30.05 -11.64 27.32
CA ARG A 642 29.50 -11.60 25.94
C ARG A 642 27.98 -11.89 25.83
N LEU A 643 27.25 -11.85 26.94
CA LEU A 643 25.81 -12.14 26.97
C LEU A 643 24.96 -11.15 26.18
N ALA A 644 25.35 -9.87 26.13
CA ALA A 644 24.66 -8.86 25.31
C ALA A 644 24.67 -9.24 23.82
N THR A 645 25.84 -9.65 23.30
CA THR A 645 25.96 -10.15 21.92
C THR A 645 25.15 -11.42 21.71
N CYS A 646 25.19 -12.35 22.67
CA CYS A 646 24.43 -13.60 22.59
C CYS A 646 22.92 -13.35 22.52
N ILE A 647 22.36 -12.55 23.44
CA ILE A 647 20.92 -12.31 23.46
C ILE A 647 20.48 -11.50 22.24
N MET A 648 21.31 -10.57 21.76
CA MET A 648 21.05 -9.89 20.50
C MET A 648 20.97 -10.86 19.33
N ARG A 649 21.87 -11.85 19.22
CA ARG A 649 21.78 -12.89 18.18
C ARG A 649 20.50 -13.73 18.29
N VAL A 650 20.05 -14.05 19.50
CA VAL A 650 18.75 -14.71 19.71
C VAL A 650 17.61 -13.86 19.15
N MET A 651 17.61 -12.55 19.43
CA MET A 651 16.58 -11.65 18.89
C MET A 651 16.65 -11.51 17.37
N MET A 652 17.85 -11.52 16.80
CA MET A 652 18.05 -11.47 15.35
C MET A 652 17.47 -12.69 14.65
N GLN A 653 17.72 -13.90 15.18
CA GLN A 653 17.16 -15.14 14.63
C GLN A 653 15.62 -15.12 14.65
N LYS A 654 15.02 -14.58 15.71
CA LYS A 654 13.55 -14.40 15.79
C LYS A 654 13.02 -13.43 14.74
N LEU A 655 13.80 -12.43 14.32
CA LEU A 655 13.38 -11.48 13.28
C LEU A 655 13.46 -12.08 11.87
N GLU A 656 14.41 -12.99 11.60
CA GLU A 656 14.50 -13.72 10.30
C GLU A 656 13.27 -14.59 10.01
N GLU A 657 12.49 -14.96 11.04
CA GLU A 657 11.24 -15.72 10.90
C GLU A 657 10.08 -14.88 10.31
N ARG A 658 10.25 -13.58 10.01
CA ARG A 658 9.19 -12.67 9.56
C ARG A 658 9.15 -12.50 8.03
N PRO A 659 8.05 -12.74 7.31
CA PRO A 659 8.01 -12.59 5.85
C PRO A 659 8.19 -11.16 5.30
N GLU A 660 7.73 -10.14 6.04
CA GLU A 660 7.50 -8.77 5.52
C GLU A 660 8.68 -7.81 5.77
N THR A 661 9.49 -8.07 6.79
CA THR A 661 10.64 -7.22 7.18
C THR A 661 11.87 -8.06 7.54
N ALA A 662 11.88 -9.35 7.16
CA ALA A 662 12.70 -10.45 7.69
C ALA A 662 14.15 -10.07 8.01
N ASP A 663 14.70 -9.18 7.17
CA ASP A 663 16.13 -9.02 7.06
C ASP A 663 16.65 -7.67 7.58
N TRP A 664 15.76 -6.70 7.84
CA TRP A 664 16.15 -5.40 8.41
C TRP A 664 15.88 -5.34 9.91
N MET A 665 16.86 -4.87 10.67
CA MET A 665 16.76 -4.73 12.12
C MET A 665 17.18 -3.33 12.53
N TRP A 666 16.58 -2.81 13.60
CA TRP A 666 16.95 -1.50 14.11
C TRP A 666 16.72 -1.39 15.62
N VAL A 667 17.39 -0.41 16.20
CA VAL A 667 17.24 0.00 17.60
C VAL A 667 17.31 1.52 17.66
N ASP A 668 16.54 2.10 18.58
CA ASP A 668 16.78 3.44 19.06
C ASP A 668 17.52 3.36 20.39
N THR A 669 18.71 3.96 20.43
CA THR A 669 19.51 4.04 21.64
C THR A 669 19.48 5.48 22.14
N GLU A 670 19.07 5.71 23.39
CA GLU A 670 19.08 7.07 23.97
C GLU A 670 20.47 7.69 23.85
N CYS A 671 20.54 8.99 23.51
CA CYS A 671 21.80 9.66 23.23
C CYS A 671 22.73 9.76 24.46
N ASP A 672 22.20 9.62 25.68
CA ASP A 672 22.95 9.56 26.92
C ASP A 672 23.38 8.14 27.32
N ASN A 673 22.93 7.10 26.62
CA ASN A 673 23.31 5.72 26.85
C ASN A 673 24.63 5.36 26.13
N GLU A 674 25.75 5.89 26.63
CA GLU A 674 27.09 5.66 26.07
C GLU A 674 27.42 4.18 25.87
N LYS A 675 26.98 3.31 26.81
CA LYS A 675 27.21 1.86 26.73
C LYS A 675 26.46 1.24 25.55
N GLY A 676 25.20 1.61 25.36
CA GLY A 676 24.39 1.18 24.23
C GLY A 676 24.96 1.69 22.90
N LEU A 677 25.32 2.97 22.84
CA LEU A 677 25.91 3.59 21.65
C LEU A 677 27.20 2.89 21.24
N SER A 678 28.11 2.65 22.20
CA SER A 678 29.35 1.92 21.96
C SER A 678 29.11 0.46 21.57
N PHE A 679 28.13 -0.20 22.18
CA PHE A 679 27.82 -1.60 21.88
C PHE A 679 27.32 -1.76 20.45
N PHE A 680 26.28 -1.02 20.05
CA PHE A 680 25.73 -1.11 18.69
C PHE A 680 26.67 -0.56 17.62
N GLY A 681 27.52 0.42 17.95
CA GLY A 681 28.57 0.90 17.05
C GLY A 681 29.68 -0.12 16.76
N GLN A 682 29.80 -1.17 17.59
CA GLN A 682 30.81 -2.24 17.42
C GLN A 682 30.18 -3.60 17.11
N LEU A 683 28.85 -3.72 17.17
CA LEU A 683 28.15 -4.98 16.96
C LEU A 683 28.20 -5.37 15.48
N GLU A 684 28.72 -6.56 15.19
CA GLU A 684 28.90 -7.06 13.84
C GLU A 684 27.60 -6.99 13.00
N GLY A 685 27.70 -6.40 11.80
CA GLY A 685 26.58 -6.21 10.87
C GLY A 685 25.73 -4.97 11.12
N TRP A 686 25.89 -4.27 12.26
CA TRP A 686 25.18 -3.03 12.55
C TRP A 686 25.93 -1.82 12.01
N LYS A 687 25.16 -0.81 11.62
CA LYS A 687 25.64 0.46 11.09
C LYS A 687 24.94 1.61 11.82
N SER A 688 25.66 2.70 11.99
CA SER A 688 25.07 3.97 12.40
C SER A 688 24.05 4.42 11.37
N GLY A 689 22.86 4.79 11.83
CA GLY A 689 21.81 5.38 11.02
C GLY A 689 21.79 6.89 11.18
N TRP A 690 20.70 7.42 11.75
CA TRP A 690 20.45 8.84 11.92
C TRP A 690 19.99 9.17 13.35
N GLY A 691 20.04 10.45 13.71
CA GLY A 691 19.42 10.93 14.95
C GLY A 691 17.89 10.81 14.87
N SER A 692 17.29 10.22 15.89
CA SER A 692 15.85 10.11 16.06
C SER A 692 15.42 10.72 17.39
N THR A 693 14.13 10.95 17.59
CA THR A 693 13.62 11.51 18.84
C THR A 693 12.23 10.96 19.11
N TRP A 694 12.02 10.56 20.36
CA TRP A 694 10.72 10.24 20.91
C TRP A 694 10.14 11.48 21.56
N MET A 695 8.86 11.72 21.35
CA MET A 695 8.22 12.97 21.73
C MET A 695 6.87 12.70 22.37
N GLY A 696 6.50 13.52 23.35
CA GLY A 696 5.13 13.57 23.87
C GLY A 696 4.39 14.80 23.41
N PHE A 697 3.13 14.62 23.04
CA PHE A 697 2.23 15.71 22.66
C PHE A 697 1.03 15.71 23.60
N SER A 698 0.82 16.80 24.32
CA SER A 698 -0.40 16.96 25.11
C SER A 698 -1.56 17.42 24.22
N PRO A 699 -2.81 17.16 24.59
CA PRO A 699 -3.97 17.70 23.88
C PRO A 699 -3.95 19.23 23.75
N GLU A 700 -3.34 19.94 24.71
CA GLU A 700 -3.22 21.41 24.70
C GLU A 700 -2.07 21.92 23.82
N SER A 701 -1.13 21.04 23.45
CA SER A 701 0.00 21.36 22.56
C SER A 701 -0.34 21.25 21.06
N LEU A 702 -1.54 20.77 20.74
CA LEU A 702 -2.09 20.63 19.39
C LEU A 702 -2.97 21.80 19.00
#